data_AF-A0A6N7D2W2-F1
#
_entry.id   AF-A0A6N7D2W2-F1
#
_cell.length_a   1.000
_cell.length_b   1.000
_cell.length_c   1.000
_cell.angle_alpha   90.00
_cell.angle_beta   90.00
_cell.angle_gamma   90.00
#
_symmetry.space_group_name_H-M   'P 1'
#
loop_
_entity.id
_entity.type
_entity.pdbx_description
1 polymer ?
#
loop_
_entity_poly.entity_id
_entity_poly.type
_entity_poly.pdbx_seq_one_letter_code
_entity_poly.pdbx_strand_id
1 'polypeptide(L)'
;MSGLFYGRNKRMGIKPHITGAKGGGGQHTPVEAADTLRSISYFQIEDAISEGEIVGLVNGLQSVKLDGTPVANANGTLNFTGVSVQLRTGTQDQSYVPGYGDVKNEIGVQTELKSDAPWVRAVSNVELSAVAITLQVDALQQSNTKNGDINGYTVQYSIDVSTDGGAYQTVLNSAFSGKASNPYQRTHRIDLPRAMTGWSVRVRRLTANANSATTADTTRIISITEIIDAKLRYPNTAYVAISGDASQFSNVPARSYVCFGRILRVPANYDPKTRAYNGTWDGSFKPAWTDNPAWILYDMILNNRYGLGDLVDASLVDKWELYRIAQYCDQLVGDGKGGQEPRFRCTAYLQTRQDAFKVLGDMASIFRGVSYWMGGSLVTVADMPSDPVYPYTAANVIDGQFTYQSSARKTRFSTALVTWNDPANNYKQAVQYVEDAAAVARYGLQPTEFVAIGCTSQGQAHRAGRWATTTSQVETDSVTFAVGLDGLRSAPGQIITVQDPDRAGARQGGRISDATQSMVTVDRAPDQIAKGDTLTVVRPSGVSETRTISQVDGAKLYASQPFTEIPVAQSVWSVESASLALQTFRVLSVTEDTSGDKIQFTISAIQHNASKFDHIDDGAMIQVPPISKLPVGTQVPPTNVRVSSHVVVEQGIANNVMTIEWDAAGGAALYKVEWQKDSGQWIQAGTVATTSVDVVGIYTGTYVARVTALNTGNTPSLAALSQPTPVVGKTGVPPRLASLACETLIFGIRVKWSFPDGVTDTQRTEIWANTSPQRPDDPAANPAPYHMGDYGYPTSGTELHGLMAGTSLYFWGRLIDKAGNIGPWYPEAGAIKGQSSSDAAPILELLTGQIEKDQLAKDLRDTIDSVDDLAAFVQPPTPWDAELAYHKGDVVSLDGRMYRALVDVAAGGAKPGTDEAVWRDVGAVEQTAAGLAMQLSDTTLKVEELDGEVRATATKTDAVYAQVNPTPVGVDLGDKVGVDNPIKAGWVARVLAEVDSDHALGYRIETTQAQIGDVRAAVTEETKARVEGEQAMASRVTTVEAAAGDAKAQAQQAINVTAALDGKVSVTLTSKVAITADGQYYTAGYAVGIDNSSGTVQSRFLVVADRFAILPTAGGGSAVSPFVIQGGQTFISQAFIGQGWITNAMIANASIDNAKITGAIQSDAMDGTGQPLWRLDKSGQLGLRATSGSGRVEIDGTGGRVYDANGTLRVRWGIWG
;
A
#
# COMPACT_ATOMS: atom_id res chain seq x y z
N MET A 1 -5.51 -45.38 5.66
CA MET A 1 -6.35 -46.29 6.47
C MET A 1 -6.01 -47.73 6.13
N SER A 2 -5.34 -48.38 7.08
CA SER A 2 -5.46 -49.76 7.59
C SER A 2 -5.76 -51.00 6.72
N GLY A 3 -4.97 -52.07 6.98
CA GLY A 3 -5.38 -53.49 6.98
C GLY A 3 -4.62 -54.37 5.97
N LEU A 4 -3.48 -55.04 6.25
CA LEU A 4 -3.08 -56.04 7.25
C LEU A 4 -3.69 -57.46 7.07
N PHE A 5 -2.77 -58.42 6.93
CA PHE A 5 -2.89 -59.86 6.70
C PHE A 5 -3.68 -60.64 7.76
N TYR A 6 -4.25 -61.81 7.39
CA TYR A 6 -4.25 -63.02 8.23
C TYR A 6 -4.35 -64.31 7.41
N GLY A 7 -3.40 -65.23 7.63
CA GLY A 7 -3.41 -66.60 7.13
C GLY A 7 -4.24 -67.55 8.00
N ARG A 8 -4.62 -68.70 7.46
CA ARG A 8 -5.18 -69.81 8.25
C ARG A 8 -4.67 -71.18 7.79
N ASN A 9 -4.25 -71.94 8.78
CA ASN A 9 -3.59 -73.24 8.73
C ASN A 9 -4.49 -74.40 8.29
N LYS A 10 -3.80 -75.41 7.71
CA LYS A 10 -4.22 -76.77 7.34
C LYS A 10 -4.92 -77.56 8.45
N ARG A 11 -5.82 -78.48 8.04
CA ARG A 11 -6.02 -79.79 8.68
C ARG A 11 -6.01 -80.91 7.64
N MET A 12 -5.20 -81.93 7.93
CA MET A 12 -4.95 -83.15 7.15
C MET A 12 -6.06 -84.19 7.28
N GLY A 13 -6.20 -85.03 6.25
CA GLY A 13 -6.95 -86.28 6.30
C GLY A 13 -6.45 -87.31 5.28
N ILE A 14 -5.46 -88.12 5.70
CA ILE A 14 -5.21 -89.53 5.34
C ILE A 14 -4.73 -89.87 3.92
N LYS A 15 -3.46 -90.32 3.85
CA LYS A 15 -2.86 -91.07 2.73
C LYS A 15 -3.16 -92.58 2.88
N PRO A 16 -3.28 -93.32 1.78
CA PRO A 16 -2.65 -94.63 1.66
C PRO A 16 -1.43 -94.55 0.73
N HIS A 17 -0.32 -95.05 1.24
CA HIS A 17 0.97 -95.14 0.56
C HIS A 17 0.99 -96.44 -0.26
N ILE A 18 1.11 -96.33 -1.59
CA ILE A 18 1.52 -97.45 -2.45
C ILE A 18 2.89 -97.08 -3.02
N THR A 19 3.90 -97.87 -2.67
CA THR A 19 5.27 -97.78 -3.17
C THR A 19 5.42 -98.61 -4.43
N GLY A 20 5.72 -97.95 -5.55
CA GLY A 20 6.26 -98.55 -6.77
C GLY A 20 7.44 -97.71 -7.23
N ALA A 21 8.60 -98.35 -7.40
CA ALA A 21 9.84 -97.69 -7.77
C ALA A 21 9.95 -97.45 -9.29
N LYS A 22 10.65 -96.35 -9.61
CA LYS A 22 11.40 -96.05 -10.85
C LYS A 22 10.70 -95.20 -11.92
N GLY A 23 11.25 -93.99 -12.12
CA GLY A 23 11.02 -93.14 -13.29
C GLY A 23 11.03 -91.65 -12.94
N GLY A 24 12.21 -91.07 -12.69
CA GLY A 24 12.33 -89.62 -12.50
C GLY A 24 12.00 -88.85 -13.78
N GLY A 25 10.92 -88.09 -13.74
CA GLY A 25 10.60 -87.03 -14.70
C GLY A 25 9.89 -85.94 -13.94
N GLY A 26 10.48 -84.75 -13.84
CA GLY A 26 9.84 -83.61 -13.19
C GLY A 26 8.48 -83.33 -13.83
N GLN A 27 7.41 -83.36 -13.03
CA GLN A 27 6.09 -82.90 -13.48
C GLN A 27 6.17 -81.38 -13.66
N HIS A 28 6.23 -80.93 -14.91
CA HIS A 28 5.90 -79.56 -15.26
C HIS A 28 4.39 -79.38 -15.15
N THR A 29 3.94 -78.39 -14.39
CA THR A 29 2.53 -77.99 -14.37
C THR A 29 2.31 -77.08 -15.58
N PRO A 30 1.43 -77.42 -16.53
CA PRO A 30 1.15 -76.58 -17.69
C PRO A 30 0.81 -75.14 -17.28
N VAL A 31 1.49 -74.17 -17.88
CA VAL A 31 1.27 -72.74 -17.67
C VAL A 31 0.60 -72.16 -18.91
N GLU A 32 -0.53 -71.48 -18.70
CA GLU A 32 -1.22 -70.73 -19.75
C GLU A 32 -0.65 -69.31 -19.80
N ALA A 33 -0.16 -68.88 -20.97
CA ALA A 33 0.26 -67.50 -21.18
C ALA A 33 -0.92 -66.52 -21.02
N ALA A 34 -0.65 -65.30 -20.57
CA ALA A 34 -1.68 -64.27 -20.49
C ALA A 34 -2.17 -63.84 -21.89
N ASP A 35 -3.41 -63.40 -22.00
CA ASP A 35 -3.95 -62.84 -23.24
C ASP A 35 -3.29 -61.50 -23.55
N THR A 36 -2.62 -61.42 -24.71
CA THR A 36 -1.82 -60.26 -25.15
C THR A 36 -2.49 -59.45 -26.25
N LEU A 37 -3.53 -59.96 -26.91
CA LEU A 37 -4.32 -59.22 -27.89
C LEU A 37 -5.52 -58.57 -27.21
N ARG A 38 -5.48 -57.24 -27.04
CA ARG A 38 -6.55 -56.43 -26.45
C ARG A 38 -7.10 -55.43 -27.44
N SER A 39 -8.40 -55.15 -27.36
CA SER A 39 -9.06 -54.17 -28.24
C SER A 39 -8.50 -52.78 -27.92
N ILE A 40 -8.06 -52.07 -28.96
CA ILE A 40 -7.57 -50.69 -28.87
C ILE A 40 -8.66 -49.76 -29.41
N SER A 41 -8.98 -48.71 -28.66
CA SER A 41 -9.83 -47.62 -29.11
C SER A 41 -8.95 -46.43 -29.50
N TYR A 42 -9.39 -45.66 -30.50
CA TYR A 42 -8.70 -44.44 -30.92
C TYR A 42 -9.52 -43.22 -30.52
N PHE A 43 -8.86 -42.14 -30.13
CA PHE A 43 -9.49 -40.82 -30.02
C PHE A 43 -9.26 -40.02 -31.30
N GLN A 44 -10.18 -39.12 -31.63
CA GLN A 44 -10.08 -38.17 -32.74
C GLN A 44 -10.53 -36.79 -32.24
N ILE A 45 -9.71 -35.77 -32.47
CA ILE A 45 -9.95 -34.39 -32.02
C ILE A 45 -9.61 -33.44 -33.16
N GLU A 46 -10.45 -32.43 -33.38
CA GLU A 46 -10.16 -31.28 -34.24
C GLU A 46 -10.17 -29.99 -33.40
N ASP A 47 -9.05 -29.27 -33.40
CA ASP A 47 -8.87 -28.03 -32.66
C ASP A 47 -8.64 -26.87 -33.63
N ALA A 48 -9.53 -25.87 -33.61
CA ALA A 48 -9.29 -24.60 -34.28
C ALA A 48 -8.18 -23.82 -33.56
N ILE A 49 -7.17 -23.37 -34.31
CA ILE A 49 -5.98 -22.67 -33.79
C ILE A 49 -6.07 -21.17 -34.08
N SER A 50 -6.51 -20.80 -35.28
CA SER A 50 -6.54 -19.40 -35.70
C SER A 50 -7.62 -19.14 -36.72
N GLU A 51 -8.21 -17.95 -36.64
CA GLU A 51 -9.07 -17.42 -37.68
C GLU A 51 -8.21 -16.67 -38.71
N GLY A 52 -7.89 -17.35 -39.80
CA GLY A 52 -7.05 -16.90 -40.92
C GLY A 52 -5.82 -17.77 -41.16
N GLU A 53 -5.10 -17.46 -42.24
CA GLU A 53 -3.91 -18.21 -42.63
C GLU A 53 -2.74 -18.00 -41.65
N ILE A 54 -2.09 -19.07 -41.23
CA ILE A 54 -0.88 -19.07 -40.39
C ILE A 54 0.29 -19.70 -41.12
N VAL A 55 1.53 -19.40 -40.70
CA VAL A 55 2.73 -20.06 -41.28
C VAL A 55 2.79 -21.54 -40.89
N GLY A 56 2.32 -21.90 -39.69
CA GLY A 56 2.25 -23.27 -39.19
C GLY A 56 2.95 -23.48 -37.85
N LEU A 57 3.29 -24.73 -37.54
CA LEU A 57 3.95 -25.12 -36.29
C LEU A 57 5.42 -24.65 -36.27
N VAL A 58 5.86 -24.06 -35.16
CA VAL A 58 7.22 -23.48 -35.04
C VAL A 58 8.32 -24.52 -35.20
N ASN A 59 8.19 -25.68 -34.54
CA ASN A 59 9.18 -26.77 -34.52
C ASN A 59 8.57 -28.10 -34.98
N GLY A 60 7.64 -28.08 -35.94
CA GLY A 60 6.95 -29.28 -36.42
C GLY A 60 6.22 -30.02 -35.30
N LEU A 61 6.34 -31.34 -35.21
CA LEU A 61 5.65 -32.15 -34.20
C LEU A 61 6.11 -31.89 -32.75
N GLN A 62 7.27 -31.26 -32.54
CA GLN A 62 7.70 -30.84 -31.18
C GLN A 62 6.81 -29.73 -30.62
N SER A 63 6.19 -28.94 -31.50
CA SER A 63 5.26 -27.87 -31.13
C SER A 63 3.91 -28.37 -30.66
N VAL A 64 3.61 -29.66 -30.83
CA VAL A 64 2.35 -30.27 -30.41
C VAL A 64 2.62 -31.06 -29.15
N LYS A 65 1.96 -30.69 -28.05
CA LYS A 65 2.14 -31.35 -26.75
C LYS A 65 0.83 -31.96 -26.27
N LEU A 66 0.90 -33.20 -25.82
CA LEU A 66 -0.19 -33.94 -25.18
C LEU A 66 0.17 -34.12 -23.70
N ASP A 67 -0.68 -33.64 -22.80
CA ASP A 67 -0.44 -33.57 -21.34
C ASP A 67 0.92 -32.94 -20.99
N GLY A 68 1.30 -31.90 -21.76
CA GLY A 68 2.57 -31.18 -21.60
C GLY A 68 3.79 -31.86 -22.24
N THR A 69 3.66 -33.10 -22.72
CA THR A 69 4.76 -33.84 -23.37
C THR A 69 4.73 -33.64 -24.90
N PRO A 70 5.83 -33.20 -25.53
CA PRO A 70 5.92 -33.07 -26.99
C PRO A 70 5.65 -34.39 -27.72
N VAL A 71 4.94 -34.36 -28.84
CA VAL A 71 4.67 -35.55 -29.66
C VAL A 71 5.96 -36.12 -30.24
N ALA A 72 6.87 -35.26 -30.66
CA ALA A 72 8.22 -35.62 -31.08
C ALA A 72 9.27 -34.95 -30.18
N ASN A 73 10.39 -35.63 -29.95
CA ASN A 73 11.57 -35.07 -29.31
C ASN A 73 12.42 -34.24 -30.28
N ALA A 74 13.41 -33.52 -29.74
CA ALA A 74 14.39 -32.74 -30.51
C ALA A 74 15.08 -33.55 -31.63
N ASN A 75 15.32 -34.83 -31.38
CA ASN A 75 15.96 -35.78 -32.30
C ASN A 75 14.99 -36.47 -33.29
N GLY A 76 13.69 -36.12 -33.27
CA GLY A 76 12.67 -36.68 -34.16
C GLY A 76 12.01 -37.97 -33.66
N THR A 77 12.46 -38.55 -32.54
CA THR A 77 11.82 -39.73 -31.94
C THR A 77 10.44 -39.37 -31.38
N LEU A 78 9.41 -40.15 -31.70
CA LEU A 78 8.05 -39.95 -31.19
C LEU A 78 7.92 -40.45 -29.74
N ASN A 79 7.27 -39.66 -28.88
CA ASN A 79 6.99 -40.03 -27.49
C ASN A 79 5.72 -40.89 -27.34
N PHE A 80 4.85 -40.88 -28.35
CA PHE A 80 3.59 -41.63 -28.37
C PHE A 80 3.55 -42.54 -29.59
N THR A 81 2.96 -43.71 -29.43
CA THR A 81 2.85 -44.70 -30.51
C THR A 81 1.47 -44.59 -31.17
N GLY A 82 1.41 -44.60 -32.50
CA GLY A 82 0.12 -44.53 -33.21
C GLY A 82 -0.60 -43.18 -33.09
N VAL A 83 0.09 -42.12 -32.67
CA VAL A 83 -0.42 -40.74 -32.74
C VAL A 83 -0.14 -40.16 -34.14
N SER A 84 -1.17 -39.63 -34.78
CA SER A 84 -1.13 -38.90 -36.03
C SER A 84 -1.62 -37.47 -35.81
N VAL A 85 -0.92 -36.51 -36.41
CA VAL A 85 -1.24 -35.09 -36.34
C VAL A 85 -1.28 -34.54 -37.75
N GLN A 86 -2.39 -33.92 -38.12
CA GLN A 86 -2.58 -33.24 -39.39
C GLN A 86 -2.87 -31.77 -39.16
N LEU A 87 -2.12 -30.87 -39.81
CA LEU A 87 -2.33 -29.42 -39.76
C LEU A 87 -3.01 -28.95 -41.04
N ARG A 88 -3.94 -28.00 -40.91
CA ARG A 88 -4.36 -27.10 -41.98
C ARG A 88 -4.01 -25.69 -41.59
N THR A 89 -3.30 -24.99 -42.47
CA THR A 89 -2.76 -23.65 -42.20
C THR A 89 -3.78 -22.54 -42.40
N GLY A 90 -5.03 -22.84 -42.79
CA GLY A 90 -6.06 -21.83 -42.92
C GLY A 90 -6.13 -21.14 -44.28
N THR A 91 -5.59 -21.72 -45.36
CA THR A 91 -5.71 -21.14 -46.71
C THR A 91 -7.17 -21.16 -47.21
N GLN A 92 -7.47 -20.30 -48.19
CA GLN A 92 -8.79 -20.27 -48.84
C GLN A 92 -9.13 -21.61 -49.52
N ASP A 93 -8.16 -22.20 -50.23
CA ASP A 93 -8.34 -23.43 -51.02
C ASP A 93 -7.91 -24.70 -50.28
N GLN A 94 -7.91 -24.69 -48.94
CA GLN A 94 -7.43 -25.81 -48.14
C GLN A 94 -8.23 -27.10 -48.36
N SER A 95 -7.54 -28.25 -48.32
CA SER A 95 -8.15 -29.57 -48.42
C SER A 95 -8.77 -30.02 -47.08
N TYR A 96 -9.82 -30.84 -47.12
CA TYR A 96 -10.38 -31.48 -45.93
C TYR A 96 -9.37 -32.41 -45.23
N VAL A 97 -9.64 -32.81 -44.00
CA VAL A 97 -8.84 -33.81 -43.28
C VAL A 97 -9.49 -35.19 -43.43
N PRO A 98 -8.82 -36.17 -44.09
CA PRO A 98 -9.36 -37.52 -44.22
C PRO A 98 -9.52 -38.18 -42.85
N GLY A 99 -10.63 -38.91 -42.67
CA GLY A 99 -10.88 -39.70 -41.47
C GLY A 99 -11.59 -38.99 -40.32
N TYR A 100 -12.06 -37.75 -40.51
CA TYR A 100 -12.76 -36.96 -39.48
C TYR A 100 -14.20 -36.65 -39.92
N GLY A 101 -15.17 -37.23 -39.21
CA GLY A 101 -16.59 -37.19 -39.55
C GLY A 101 -16.93 -38.09 -40.74
N ASP A 102 -17.86 -39.03 -40.58
CA ASP A 102 -18.22 -39.97 -41.64
C ASP A 102 -19.66 -40.48 -41.59
N VAL A 103 -20.16 -40.87 -42.76
CA VAL A 103 -21.35 -41.72 -42.90
C VAL A 103 -20.86 -43.14 -43.17
N LYS A 104 -21.23 -44.05 -42.27
CA LYS A 104 -20.83 -45.47 -42.33
C LYS A 104 -22.01 -46.32 -42.75
N ASN A 105 -21.80 -47.17 -43.76
CA ASN A 105 -22.70 -48.24 -44.11
C ASN A 105 -21.98 -49.58 -43.91
N GLU A 106 -22.35 -50.33 -42.87
CA GLU A 106 -21.70 -51.60 -42.53
C GLU A 106 -22.40 -52.77 -43.22
N ILE A 107 -21.62 -53.57 -43.94
CA ILE A 107 -22.08 -54.79 -44.60
C ILE A 107 -21.46 -55.99 -43.87
N GLY A 108 -22.29 -56.79 -43.22
CA GLY A 108 -21.88 -58.04 -42.58
C GLY A 108 -21.45 -59.09 -43.61
N VAL A 109 -20.28 -59.70 -43.41
CA VAL A 109 -19.67 -60.69 -44.31
C VAL A 109 -19.56 -62.07 -43.65
N GLN A 110 -19.08 -62.14 -42.40
CA GLN A 110 -18.96 -63.36 -41.58
C GLN A 110 -18.27 -64.56 -42.27
N THR A 111 -17.32 -64.31 -43.17
CA THR A 111 -16.66 -65.35 -43.98
C THR A 111 -15.30 -65.73 -43.39
N GLU A 112 -14.99 -67.02 -43.29
CA GLU A 112 -13.66 -67.50 -42.86
C GLU A 112 -12.59 -67.16 -43.91
N LEU A 113 -11.48 -66.58 -43.48
CA LEU A 113 -10.33 -66.24 -44.31
C LEU A 113 -9.33 -67.40 -44.32
N LYS A 114 -9.23 -68.11 -45.45
CA LYS A 114 -8.31 -69.22 -45.64
C LYS A 114 -7.07 -68.80 -46.45
N SER A 115 -6.00 -69.55 -46.30
CA SER A 115 -4.71 -69.30 -46.98
C SER A 115 -4.71 -69.76 -48.45
N ASP A 116 -5.60 -70.69 -48.83
CA ASP A 116 -5.76 -71.24 -50.18
C ASP A 116 -6.70 -70.41 -51.08
N ALA A 117 -7.59 -69.61 -50.49
CA ALA A 117 -8.56 -68.79 -51.21
C ALA A 117 -8.60 -67.35 -50.65
N PRO A 118 -8.30 -66.32 -51.46
CA PRO A 118 -8.43 -64.93 -51.03
C PRO A 118 -9.90 -64.50 -51.02
N TRP A 119 -10.26 -63.61 -50.10
CA TRP A 119 -11.56 -62.94 -50.15
C TRP A 119 -11.49 -61.71 -51.04
N VAL A 120 -12.42 -61.57 -51.97
CA VAL A 120 -12.46 -60.43 -52.92
C VAL A 120 -13.85 -59.81 -52.92
N ARG A 121 -13.93 -58.48 -52.87
CA ARG A 121 -15.17 -57.71 -52.91
C ARG A 121 -15.03 -56.51 -53.84
N ALA A 122 -15.93 -56.41 -54.81
CA ALA A 122 -16.07 -55.21 -55.63
C ALA A 122 -16.84 -54.12 -54.88
N VAL A 123 -16.38 -52.88 -55.02
CA VAL A 123 -16.93 -51.67 -54.41
C VAL A 123 -17.15 -50.65 -55.53
N SER A 124 -18.40 -50.44 -55.93
CA SER A 124 -18.76 -49.65 -57.13
C SER A 124 -19.19 -48.21 -56.84
N ASN A 125 -19.45 -47.86 -55.58
CA ASN A 125 -19.82 -46.50 -55.21
C ASN A 125 -18.59 -45.59 -55.20
N VAL A 126 -18.33 -44.88 -56.30
CA VAL A 126 -17.19 -43.96 -56.47
C VAL A 126 -17.20 -42.74 -55.54
N GLU A 127 -18.28 -42.51 -54.78
CA GLU A 127 -18.35 -41.44 -53.78
C GLU A 127 -17.65 -41.80 -52.47
N LEU A 128 -17.32 -43.08 -52.25
CA LEU A 128 -16.64 -43.56 -51.06
C LEU A 128 -15.25 -42.96 -50.92
N SER A 129 -14.93 -42.54 -49.69
CA SER A 129 -13.60 -42.06 -49.31
C SER A 129 -12.70 -43.21 -48.83
N ALA A 130 -13.28 -44.20 -48.17
CA ALA A 130 -12.56 -45.35 -47.62
C ALA A 130 -13.47 -46.57 -47.47
N VAL A 131 -12.86 -47.75 -47.30
CA VAL A 131 -13.52 -48.93 -46.75
C VAL A 131 -12.84 -49.36 -45.46
N ALA A 132 -13.59 -49.76 -44.45
CA ALA A 132 -13.05 -50.36 -43.23
C ALA A 132 -13.33 -51.86 -43.20
N ILE A 133 -12.29 -52.68 -43.11
CA ILE A 133 -12.41 -54.14 -43.07
C ILE A 133 -12.20 -54.61 -41.64
N THR A 134 -13.23 -55.24 -41.06
CA THR A 134 -13.16 -55.83 -39.73
C THR A 134 -12.77 -57.30 -39.83
N LEU A 135 -11.60 -57.63 -39.31
CA LEU A 135 -11.08 -58.99 -39.21
C LEU A 135 -11.23 -59.49 -37.78
N GLN A 136 -11.50 -60.78 -37.60
CA GLN A 136 -11.58 -61.43 -36.29
C GLN A 136 -10.69 -62.66 -36.26
N VAL A 137 -10.05 -62.91 -35.13
CA VAL A 137 -9.61 -64.26 -34.73
C VAL A 137 -10.59 -64.78 -33.69
N ASP A 138 -11.15 -65.98 -33.89
CA ASP A 138 -12.14 -66.55 -32.96
C ASP A 138 -11.48 -66.93 -31.62
N ALA A 139 -10.25 -67.45 -31.70
CA ALA A 139 -9.28 -67.59 -30.63
C ALA A 139 -7.89 -67.69 -31.28
N LEU A 140 -6.83 -67.29 -30.58
CA LEU A 140 -5.46 -67.36 -31.08
C LEU A 140 -4.55 -67.95 -30.00
N GLN A 141 -4.22 -69.24 -30.12
CA GLN A 141 -3.38 -69.92 -29.14
C GLN A 141 -2.80 -71.22 -29.70
N GLN A 142 -1.64 -71.61 -29.18
CA GLN A 142 -0.97 -72.86 -29.54
C GLN A 142 -0.57 -73.63 -28.28
N SER A 143 -1.09 -74.86 -28.15
CA SER A 143 -0.70 -75.79 -27.09
C SER A 143 0.59 -76.52 -27.47
N ASN A 144 1.57 -76.48 -26.58
CA ASN A 144 2.82 -77.20 -26.72
C ASN A 144 2.63 -78.67 -26.35
N THR A 145 2.73 -79.56 -27.34
CA THR A 145 2.46 -80.99 -27.19
C THR A 145 3.50 -81.75 -26.34
N LYS A 146 4.61 -81.11 -25.94
CA LYS A 146 5.65 -81.73 -25.11
C LYS A 146 5.51 -81.43 -23.62
N ASN A 147 4.97 -80.27 -23.25
CA ASN A 147 4.91 -79.82 -21.85
C ASN A 147 3.53 -79.28 -21.43
N GLY A 148 2.56 -79.18 -22.35
CA GLY A 148 1.18 -78.78 -22.07
C GLY A 148 0.94 -77.27 -22.01
N ASP A 149 1.97 -76.43 -22.12
CA ASP A 149 1.83 -74.97 -22.04
C ASP A 149 1.01 -74.41 -23.21
N ILE A 150 0.25 -73.35 -22.95
CA ILE A 150 -0.52 -72.64 -23.98
C ILE A 150 0.15 -71.29 -24.25
N ASN A 151 0.70 -71.13 -25.45
CA ASN A 151 1.39 -69.93 -25.89
C ASN A 151 0.59 -69.17 -26.96
N GLY A 152 0.99 -67.93 -27.25
CA GLY A 152 0.43 -67.17 -28.37
C GLY A 152 0.81 -67.75 -29.73
N TYR A 153 0.03 -67.43 -30.75
CA TYR A 153 0.26 -67.82 -32.15
C TYR A 153 0.30 -66.59 -33.07
N THR A 154 0.76 -66.74 -34.31
CA THR A 154 0.83 -65.63 -35.29
C THR A 154 0.16 -66.00 -36.60
N VAL A 155 -0.78 -65.17 -37.04
CA VAL A 155 -1.45 -65.25 -38.35
C VAL A 155 -1.22 -63.95 -39.11
N GLN A 156 -0.45 -64.01 -40.20
CA GLN A 156 -0.18 -62.90 -41.10
C GLN A 156 -1.24 -62.80 -42.19
N TYR A 157 -1.61 -61.58 -42.56
CA TYR A 157 -2.56 -61.27 -43.63
C TYR A 157 -2.20 -59.96 -44.34
N SER A 158 -2.72 -59.80 -45.54
CA SER A 158 -2.56 -58.60 -46.37
C SER A 158 -3.89 -58.16 -46.97
N ILE A 159 -4.03 -56.85 -47.17
CA ILE A 159 -5.16 -56.24 -47.87
C ILE A 159 -4.60 -55.56 -49.12
N ASP A 160 -5.20 -55.85 -50.26
CA ASP A 160 -4.84 -55.28 -51.55
C ASP A 160 -6.05 -54.53 -52.15
N VAL A 161 -5.79 -53.45 -52.88
CA VAL A 161 -6.81 -52.68 -53.61
C VAL A 161 -6.45 -52.61 -55.09
N SER A 162 -7.41 -52.91 -55.95
CA SER A 162 -7.38 -52.63 -57.39
C SER A 162 -8.33 -51.47 -57.68
N THR A 163 -7.89 -50.52 -58.52
CA THR A 163 -8.66 -49.32 -58.88
C THR A 163 -8.94 -49.36 -60.37
N ASP A 164 -10.20 -49.16 -60.79
CA ASP A 164 -10.62 -49.12 -62.19
C ASP A 164 -10.17 -50.33 -63.04
N GLY A 165 -10.15 -51.53 -62.43
CA GLY A 165 -9.73 -52.76 -63.11
C GLY A 165 -8.21 -52.92 -63.27
N GLY A 166 -7.40 -52.04 -62.67
CA GLY A 166 -5.95 -52.14 -62.64
C GLY A 166 -5.40 -53.29 -61.78
N ALA A 167 -4.06 -53.40 -61.70
CA ALA A 167 -3.42 -54.41 -60.86
C ALA A 167 -3.73 -54.19 -59.36
N TYR A 168 -3.84 -55.27 -58.59
CA TYR A 168 -3.95 -55.20 -57.14
C TYR A 168 -2.65 -54.67 -56.54
N GLN A 169 -2.75 -53.60 -55.74
CA GLN A 169 -1.65 -53.08 -54.94
C GLN A 169 -1.89 -53.41 -53.47
N THR A 170 -0.87 -53.97 -52.79
CA THR A 170 -0.93 -54.23 -51.35
C THR A 170 -0.96 -52.90 -50.60
N VAL A 171 -2.06 -52.60 -49.93
CA VAL A 171 -2.25 -51.37 -49.13
C VAL A 171 -1.99 -51.61 -47.65
N LEU A 172 -2.09 -52.86 -47.18
CA LEU A 172 -1.79 -53.24 -45.80
C LEU A 172 -1.11 -54.62 -45.75
N ASN A 173 -0.08 -54.74 -44.91
CA ASN A 173 0.47 -56.02 -44.49
C ASN A 173 0.54 -56.04 -42.96
N SER A 174 -0.10 -57.01 -42.32
CA SER A 174 -0.30 -57.03 -40.87
C SER A 174 -0.42 -58.46 -40.33
N ALA A 175 -0.47 -58.61 -39.01
CA ALA A 175 -0.63 -59.90 -38.36
C ALA A 175 -1.46 -59.79 -37.08
N PHE A 176 -2.16 -60.87 -36.75
CA PHE A 176 -2.54 -61.17 -35.37
C PHE A 176 -1.38 -61.95 -34.75
N SER A 177 -0.73 -61.40 -33.73
CA SER A 177 0.43 -62.03 -33.08
C SER A 177 0.27 -61.92 -31.57
N GLY A 178 0.00 -63.03 -30.91
CA GLY A 178 -0.22 -63.07 -29.46
C GLY A 178 -1.16 -64.19 -29.03
N LYS A 179 -1.65 -64.10 -27.80
CA LYS A 179 -2.68 -65.01 -27.27
C LYS A 179 -4.01 -64.29 -27.10
N ALA A 180 -5.09 -64.93 -27.52
CA ALA A 180 -6.47 -64.51 -27.27
C ALA A 180 -7.35 -65.74 -27.01
N SER A 181 -7.93 -65.84 -25.80
CA SER A 181 -8.85 -66.94 -25.45
C SER A 181 -10.30 -66.66 -25.89
N ASN A 182 -10.62 -65.41 -26.26
CA ASN A 182 -11.93 -64.97 -26.74
C ASN A 182 -11.81 -64.33 -28.14
N PRO A 183 -12.93 -64.17 -28.89
CA PRO A 183 -12.92 -63.50 -30.18
C PRO A 183 -12.30 -62.10 -30.10
N TYR A 184 -11.28 -61.86 -30.92
CA TYR A 184 -10.58 -60.58 -30.99
C TYR A 184 -10.76 -59.99 -32.39
N GLN A 185 -11.38 -58.81 -32.46
CA GLN A 185 -11.61 -58.08 -33.70
C GLN A 185 -10.58 -56.95 -33.89
N ARG A 186 -10.25 -56.69 -35.15
CA ARG A 186 -9.41 -55.58 -35.59
C ARG A 186 -9.96 -55.02 -36.89
N THR A 187 -10.29 -53.74 -36.88
CA THR A 187 -10.79 -53.02 -38.06
C THR A 187 -9.68 -52.21 -38.70
N HIS A 188 -9.51 -52.35 -40.02
CA HIS A 188 -8.54 -51.60 -40.81
C HIS A 188 -9.26 -50.68 -41.78
N ARG A 189 -9.12 -49.37 -41.61
CA ARG A 189 -9.56 -48.38 -42.60
C ARG A 189 -8.56 -48.31 -43.75
N ILE A 190 -9.05 -48.43 -44.97
CA ILE A 190 -8.31 -48.38 -46.22
C ILE A 190 -8.86 -47.21 -47.03
N ASP A 191 -8.08 -46.14 -47.14
CA ASP A 191 -8.46 -44.99 -47.97
C ASP A 191 -8.41 -45.38 -49.45
N LEU A 192 -9.46 -45.00 -50.18
CA LEU A 192 -9.65 -45.39 -51.56
C LEU A 192 -9.11 -44.29 -52.49
N PRO A 193 -8.22 -44.61 -53.45
CA PRO A 193 -7.75 -43.65 -54.45
C PRO A 193 -8.88 -43.27 -55.41
N ARG A 194 -8.87 -42.07 -56.00
CA ARG A 194 -9.93 -41.64 -56.93
C ARG A 194 -10.15 -42.66 -58.07
N ALA A 195 -11.40 -43.11 -58.25
CA ALA A 195 -11.80 -44.07 -59.28
C ALA A 195 -12.92 -43.51 -60.17
N MET A 196 -13.03 -44.02 -61.40
CA MET A 196 -14.12 -43.71 -62.33
C MET A 196 -15.20 -44.81 -62.38
N THR A 197 -14.81 -46.06 -62.12
CA THR A 197 -15.66 -47.26 -62.20
C THR A 197 -15.82 -47.92 -60.84
N GLY A 198 -14.81 -47.84 -59.98
CA GLY A 198 -14.82 -48.36 -58.61
C GLY A 198 -13.54 -49.12 -58.25
N TRP A 199 -13.60 -49.86 -57.15
CA TRP A 199 -12.47 -50.62 -56.61
C TRP A 199 -12.79 -52.11 -56.45
N SER A 200 -11.76 -52.93 -56.41
CA SER A 200 -11.84 -54.31 -55.94
C SER A 200 -10.89 -54.49 -54.76
N VAL A 201 -11.44 -54.85 -53.61
CA VAL A 201 -10.71 -55.03 -52.35
C VAL A 201 -10.48 -56.51 -52.12
N ARG A 202 -9.24 -56.91 -51.89
CA ARG A 202 -8.84 -58.30 -51.68
C ARG A 202 -8.14 -58.47 -50.35
N VAL A 203 -8.58 -59.42 -49.54
CA VAL A 203 -7.91 -59.82 -48.31
C VAL A 203 -7.31 -61.21 -48.49
N ARG A 204 -6.03 -61.35 -48.15
CA ARG A 204 -5.28 -62.62 -48.26
C ARG A 204 -4.67 -62.99 -46.93
N ARG A 205 -4.87 -64.22 -46.49
CA ARG A 205 -4.10 -64.79 -45.38
C ARG A 205 -2.77 -65.32 -45.92
N LEU A 206 -1.66 -64.93 -45.29
CA LEU A 206 -0.29 -65.27 -45.70
C LEU A 206 0.26 -66.48 -44.93
N THR A 207 -0.15 -66.65 -43.67
CA THR A 207 0.20 -67.84 -42.87
C THR A 207 -0.72 -69.00 -43.25
N ALA A 208 -0.19 -70.19 -43.52
CA ALA A 208 -1.00 -71.38 -43.78
C ALA A 208 -1.99 -71.65 -42.64
N ASN A 209 -3.17 -72.21 -42.94
CA ASN A 209 -4.10 -72.68 -41.91
C ASN A 209 -3.46 -73.83 -41.12
N ALA A 210 -3.43 -73.74 -39.80
CA ALA A 210 -2.78 -74.74 -38.95
C ALA A 210 -3.49 -76.10 -39.00
N ASN A 211 -4.81 -76.12 -39.19
CA ASN A 211 -5.64 -77.31 -39.31
C ASN A 211 -5.37 -78.36 -38.20
N SER A 212 -5.14 -77.90 -36.97
CA SER A 212 -4.74 -78.73 -35.84
C SER A 212 -5.64 -78.50 -34.64
N ALA A 213 -5.96 -79.56 -33.89
CA ALA A 213 -6.64 -79.45 -32.60
C ALA A 213 -5.78 -78.75 -31.52
N THR A 214 -4.47 -78.64 -31.73
CA THR A 214 -3.53 -78.01 -30.78
C THR A 214 -3.23 -76.54 -31.10
N THR A 215 -3.76 -75.99 -32.20
CA THR A 215 -3.54 -74.58 -32.60
C THR A 215 -4.86 -73.97 -33.04
N ALA A 216 -5.33 -72.96 -32.30
CA ALA A 216 -6.49 -72.16 -32.69
C ALA A 216 -6.00 -70.94 -33.49
N ASP A 217 -6.40 -70.86 -34.75
CA ASP A 217 -5.96 -69.82 -35.70
C ASP A 217 -7.05 -69.42 -36.71
N THR A 218 -8.32 -69.73 -36.40
CA THR A 218 -9.46 -69.41 -37.25
C THR A 218 -9.61 -67.90 -37.36
N THR A 219 -9.45 -67.39 -38.57
CA THR A 219 -9.57 -65.97 -38.92
C THR A 219 -10.81 -65.75 -39.78
N ARG A 220 -11.57 -64.69 -39.51
CA ARG A 220 -12.80 -64.33 -40.24
C ARG A 220 -12.76 -62.88 -40.69
N ILE A 221 -13.45 -62.59 -41.79
CA ILE A 221 -13.84 -61.24 -42.17
C ILE A 221 -15.26 -61.05 -41.65
N ILE A 222 -15.42 -60.16 -40.68
CA ILE A 222 -16.68 -59.87 -40.01
C ILE A 222 -17.53 -58.93 -40.85
N SER A 223 -16.94 -57.82 -41.29
CA SER A 223 -17.65 -56.80 -42.06
C SER A 223 -16.72 -56.02 -42.97
N ILE A 224 -17.32 -55.43 -44.00
CA ILE A 224 -16.76 -54.31 -44.75
C ILE A 224 -17.69 -53.12 -44.56
N THR A 225 -17.16 -52.03 -44.02
CA THR A 225 -17.88 -50.79 -43.82
C THR A 225 -17.48 -49.82 -44.92
N GLU A 226 -18.45 -49.41 -45.72
CA GLU A 226 -18.30 -48.36 -46.70
C GLU A 226 -18.34 -47.00 -45.98
N ILE A 227 -17.33 -46.16 -46.20
CA ILE A 227 -17.16 -44.89 -45.49
C ILE A 227 -17.15 -43.74 -46.49
N ILE A 228 -18.11 -42.83 -46.36
CA ILE A 228 -18.06 -41.50 -46.98
C ILE A 228 -17.64 -40.52 -45.90
N ASP A 229 -16.42 -40.00 -46.02
CA ASP A 229 -15.99 -38.91 -45.13
C ASP A 229 -16.84 -37.67 -45.39
N ALA A 230 -17.24 -37.00 -44.32
CA ALA A 230 -17.75 -35.65 -44.40
C ALA A 230 -16.63 -34.74 -44.90
N LYS A 231 -16.70 -34.29 -46.17
CA LYS A 231 -15.69 -33.43 -46.80
C LYS A 231 -15.84 -31.97 -46.34
N LEU A 232 -15.88 -31.75 -45.04
CA LEU A 232 -15.93 -30.42 -44.45
C LEU A 232 -14.57 -29.75 -44.63
N ARG A 233 -14.59 -28.59 -45.28
CA ARG A 233 -13.45 -27.69 -45.37
C ARG A 233 -13.79 -26.48 -44.52
N TYR A 234 -12.80 -25.94 -43.82
CA TYR A 234 -12.93 -24.72 -43.04
C TYR A 234 -12.05 -23.61 -43.62
N PRO A 235 -12.38 -23.05 -44.82
CA PRO A 235 -11.60 -21.98 -45.43
C PRO A 235 -11.32 -20.84 -44.45
N ASN A 236 -10.11 -20.28 -44.48
CA ASN A 236 -9.68 -19.21 -43.57
C ASN A 236 -9.77 -19.55 -42.08
N THR A 237 -9.75 -20.84 -41.71
CA THR A 237 -9.57 -21.28 -40.33
C THR A 237 -8.42 -22.28 -40.31
N ALA A 238 -7.37 -21.97 -39.55
CA ALA A 238 -6.27 -22.89 -39.28
C ALA A 238 -6.65 -23.82 -38.14
N TYR A 239 -6.47 -25.12 -38.32
CA TYR A 239 -6.84 -26.12 -37.33
C TYR A 239 -5.91 -27.33 -37.36
N VAL A 240 -5.83 -28.05 -36.24
CA VAL A 240 -5.08 -29.29 -36.10
C VAL A 240 -6.03 -30.42 -35.77
N ALA A 241 -5.88 -31.52 -36.51
CA ALA A 241 -6.58 -32.77 -36.27
C ALA A 241 -5.60 -33.80 -35.70
N ILE A 242 -5.92 -34.35 -34.51
CA ILE A 242 -5.11 -35.35 -33.82
C ILE A 242 -5.90 -36.64 -33.68
N SER A 243 -5.24 -37.77 -33.95
CA SER A 243 -5.78 -39.09 -33.65
C SER A 243 -4.73 -39.95 -32.98
N GLY A 244 -5.09 -40.77 -31.99
CA GLY A 244 -4.14 -41.60 -31.27
C GLY A 244 -4.78 -42.76 -30.53
N ASP A 245 -3.96 -43.72 -30.11
CA ASP A 245 -4.40 -44.84 -29.27
C ASP A 245 -4.83 -44.33 -27.90
N ALA A 246 -6.11 -44.49 -27.58
CA ALA A 246 -6.68 -44.01 -26.34
C ALA A 246 -6.16 -44.79 -25.12
N SER A 247 -5.61 -46.00 -25.30
CA SER A 247 -5.04 -46.77 -24.17
C SER A 247 -3.78 -46.14 -23.57
N GLN A 248 -3.12 -45.22 -24.29
CA GLN A 248 -1.96 -44.48 -23.79
C GLN A 248 -2.34 -43.33 -22.85
N PHE A 249 -3.64 -43.01 -22.73
CA PHE A 249 -4.13 -41.89 -21.94
C PHE A 249 -5.30 -42.33 -21.04
N SER A 250 -5.26 -41.97 -19.77
CA SER A 250 -6.36 -42.29 -18.84
C SER A 250 -7.62 -41.45 -19.09
N ASN A 251 -7.46 -40.28 -19.73
CA ASN A 251 -8.52 -39.34 -20.13
C ASN A 251 -8.16 -38.74 -21.50
N VAL A 252 -9.06 -37.96 -22.10
CA VAL A 252 -8.71 -37.15 -23.27
C VAL A 252 -7.55 -36.22 -22.90
N PRO A 253 -6.38 -36.28 -23.58
CA PRO A 253 -5.21 -35.52 -23.18
C PRO A 253 -5.44 -34.02 -23.35
N ALA A 254 -4.82 -33.21 -22.49
CA ALA A 254 -4.73 -31.76 -22.68
C ALA A 254 -3.79 -31.46 -23.86
N ARG A 255 -4.23 -30.64 -24.82
CA ARG A 255 -3.43 -30.28 -26.00
C ARG A 255 -2.93 -28.86 -25.88
N SER A 256 -1.68 -28.64 -26.29
CA SER A 256 -1.14 -27.29 -26.49
C SER A 256 -0.29 -27.24 -27.76
N TYR A 257 -0.32 -26.08 -28.41
CA TYR A 257 0.25 -25.87 -29.74
C TYR A 257 1.14 -24.64 -29.75
N VAL A 258 2.38 -24.79 -30.22
CA VAL A 258 3.29 -23.66 -30.47
C VAL A 258 3.35 -23.40 -31.97
N CYS A 259 2.59 -22.41 -32.43
CA CYS A 259 2.49 -22.04 -33.84
C CYS A 259 2.96 -20.60 -34.06
N PHE A 260 3.43 -20.34 -35.28
CA PHE A 260 3.50 -18.97 -35.78
C PHE A 260 2.08 -18.44 -35.91
N GLY A 261 1.89 -17.17 -35.55
CA GLY A 261 0.63 -16.47 -35.68
C GLY A 261 0.16 -16.28 -37.12
N ARG A 262 -0.87 -15.44 -37.27
CA ARG A 262 -1.50 -15.16 -38.56
C ARG A 262 -0.57 -14.42 -39.53
N ILE A 263 -0.74 -14.68 -40.82
CA ILE A 263 -0.11 -13.91 -41.90
C ILE A 263 -0.93 -12.62 -42.07
N LEU A 264 -0.25 -11.49 -41.93
CA LEU A 264 -0.83 -10.15 -41.93
C LEU A 264 -0.38 -9.35 -43.15
N ARG A 265 -1.04 -8.21 -43.39
CA ARG A 265 -0.56 -7.20 -44.34
C ARG A 265 0.51 -6.37 -43.65
N VAL A 266 1.74 -6.43 -44.15
CA VAL A 266 2.87 -5.64 -43.64
C VAL A 266 3.45 -4.78 -44.77
N PRO A 267 4.20 -3.69 -44.48
CA PRO A 267 4.82 -2.86 -45.50
C PRO A 267 5.66 -3.67 -46.49
N ALA A 268 5.58 -3.33 -47.78
CA ALA A 268 6.34 -4.03 -48.81
C ALA A 268 7.86 -4.01 -48.57
N ASN A 269 8.37 -2.92 -47.98
CA ASN A 269 9.79 -2.71 -47.67
C ASN A 269 10.26 -3.30 -46.32
N TYR A 270 9.35 -3.90 -45.53
CA TYR A 270 9.66 -4.48 -44.23
C TYR A 270 9.93 -5.98 -44.32
N ASP A 271 10.99 -6.47 -43.67
CA ASP A 271 11.25 -7.89 -43.46
C ASP A 271 11.03 -8.26 -41.97
N PRO A 272 9.96 -9.01 -41.64
CA PRO A 272 9.62 -9.34 -40.26
C PRO A 272 10.58 -10.34 -39.59
N LYS A 273 11.38 -11.08 -40.37
CA LYS A 273 12.36 -12.02 -39.80
C LYS A 273 13.61 -11.28 -39.32
N THR A 274 14.13 -10.39 -40.17
CA THR A 274 15.34 -9.60 -39.89
C THR A 274 15.05 -8.28 -39.20
N ARG A 275 13.79 -7.83 -39.16
CA ARG A 275 13.34 -6.53 -38.65
C ARG A 275 13.86 -5.33 -39.43
N ALA A 276 14.29 -5.56 -40.67
CA ALA A 276 14.85 -4.52 -41.53
C ALA A 276 13.75 -3.78 -42.30
N TYR A 277 13.91 -2.47 -42.46
CA TYR A 277 13.10 -1.59 -43.29
C TYR A 277 13.99 -1.02 -44.41
N ASN A 278 13.80 -1.49 -45.64
CA ASN A 278 14.73 -1.22 -46.74
C ASN A 278 14.20 -0.12 -47.67
N GLY A 279 14.81 1.07 -47.62
CA GLY A 279 14.39 2.23 -48.41
C GLY A 279 13.10 2.88 -47.90
N THR A 280 12.65 3.93 -48.58
CA THR A 280 11.42 4.66 -48.23
C THR A 280 10.18 3.84 -48.59
N TRP A 281 9.23 3.75 -47.68
CA TRP A 281 7.97 3.06 -47.92
C TRP A 281 7.03 3.93 -48.77
N ASP A 282 6.41 3.34 -49.79
CA ASP A 282 5.46 3.98 -50.70
C ASP A 282 3.99 3.81 -50.28
N GLY A 283 3.74 3.15 -49.14
CA GLY A 283 2.41 2.86 -48.64
C GLY A 283 1.79 1.54 -49.12
N SER A 284 2.54 0.72 -49.88
CA SER A 284 2.11 -0.60 -50.37
C SER A 284 2.34 -1.75 -49.36
N PHE A 285 1.55 -2.81 -49.42
CA PHE A 285 1.60 -3.93 -48.47
C PHE A 285 1.88 -5.27 -49.15
N LYS A 286 2.46 -6.21 -48.39
CA LYS A 286 2.65 -7.62 -48.76
C LYS A 286 2.17 -8.55 -47.63
N PRO A 287 1.76 -9.79 -47.93
CA PRO A 287 1.44 -10.77 -46.90
C PRO A 287 2.72 -11.30 -46.23
N ALA A 288 2.82 -11.21 -44.90
CA ALA A 288 3.88 -11.86 -44.13
C ALA A 288 3.45 -12.07 -42.67
N TRP A 289 4.06 -13.06 -42.00
CA TRP A 289 3.92 -13.22 -40.55
C TRP A 289 4.80 -12.20 -39.81
N THR A 290 4.26 -11.58 -38.76
CA THR A 290 5.00 -10.70 -37.85
C THR A 290 4.43 -10.82 -36.42
N ASP A 291 5.27 -10.55 -35.43
CA ASP A 291 4.87 -10.37 -34.02
C ASP A 291 4.95 -8.88 -33.61
N ASN A 292 5.12 -7.96 -34.56
CA ASN A 292 5.16 -6.52 -34.32
C ASN A 292 3.74 -6.02 -33.97
N PRO A 293 3.52 -5.45 -32.77
CA PRO A 293 2.19 -5.09 -32.29
C PRO A 293 1.50 -4.01 -33.13
N ALA A 294 2.24 -3.12 -33.81
CA ALA A 294 1.65 -2.08 -34.65
C ALA A 294 0.92 -2.66 -35.87
N TRP A 295 1.51 -3.66 -36.53
CA TRP A 295 0.88 -4.34 -37.68
C TRP A 295 -0.22 -5.31 -37.25
N ILE A 296 -0.10 -5.90 -36.05
CA ILE A 296 -1.20 -6.68 -35.46
C ILE A 296 -2.40 -5.76 -35.16
N LEU A 297 -2.17 -4.59 -34.59
CA LEU A 297 -3.22 -3.59 -34.34
C LEU A 297 -3.87 -3.14 -35.66
N TYR A 298 -3.08 -2.83 -36.69
CA TYR A 298 -3.58 -2.45 -38.01
C TYR A 298 -4.49 -3.53 -38.62
N ASP A 299 -4.09 -4.80 -38.52
CA ASP A 299 -4.90 -5.92 -38.98
C ASP A 299 -6.21 -6.06 -38.19
N MET A 300 -6.18 -5.91 -36.87
CA MET A 300 -7.39 -5.94 -36.03
C MET A 300 -8.37 -4.81 -36.35
N ILE A 301 -7.87 -3.64 -36.74
CA ILE A 301 -8.72 -2.51 -37.14
C ILE A 301 -9.42 -2.82 -38.47
N LEU A 302 -8.71 -3.36 -39.46
CA LEU A 302 -9.21 -3.49 -40.83
C LEU A 302 -9.84 -4.84 -41.17
N ASN A 303 -9.77 -5.84 -40.29
CA ASN A 303 -10.33 -7.15 -40.59
C ASN A 303 -11.84 -7.21 -40.37
N ASN A 304 -12.59 -7.61 -41.40
CA ASN A 304 -14.05 -7.70 -41.35
C ASN A 304 -14.58 -8.89 -40.53
N ARG A 305 -13.79 -9.96 -40.35
CA ARG A 305 -14.28 -11.20 -39.71
C ARG A 305 -14.24 -11.16 -38.18
N TYR A 306 -13.17 -10.59 -37.62
CA TYR A 306 -12.95 -10.55 -36.17
C TYR A 306 -12.56 -9.17 -35.63
N GLY A 307 -12.46 -8.18 -36.52
CA GLY A 307 -12.01 -6.83 -36.23
C GLY A 307 -13.08 -5.78 -36.49
N LEU A 308 -12.65 -4.55 -36.79
CA LEU A 308 -13.52 -3.41 -37.09
C LEU A 308 -13.66 -3.11 -38.59
N GLY A 309 -13.26 -4.03 -39.47
CA GLY A 309 -13.18 -3.78 -40.92
C GLY A 309 -14.51 -3.46 -41.61
N ASP A 310 -15.64 -3.77 -40.96
CA ASP A 310 -16.99 -3.39 -41.45
C ASP A 310 -17.33 -1.92 -41.13
N LEU A 311 -16.63 -1.30 -40.18
CA LEU A 311 -16.86 0.06 -39.69
C LEU A 311 -15.73 1.03 -40.02
N VAL A 312 -14.50 0.52 -40.14
CA VAL A 312 -13.28 1.31 -40.33
C VAL A 312 -12.55 0.79 -41.57
N ASP A 313 -12.35 1.68 -42.54
CA ASP A 313 -11.55 1.39 -43.73
C ASP A 313 -10.13 1.97 -43.62
N ALA A 314 -9.25 1.56 -44.53
CA ALA A 314 -7.84 1.94 -44.51
C ALA A 314 -7.56 3.44 -44.68
N SER A 315 -8.52 4.22 -45.22
CA SER A 315 -8.40 5.69 -45.34
C SER A 315 -8.63 6.43 -44.03
N LEU A 316 -9.31 5.78 -43.08
CA LEU A 316 -9.60 6.32 -41.76
C LEU A 316 -8.50 5.99 -40.74
N VAL A 317 -7.40 5.35 -41.14
CA VAL A 317 -6.30 4.97 -40.26
C VAL A 317 -5.01 5.63 -40.71
N ASP A 318 -4.33 6.32 -39.81
CA ASP A 318 -3.00 6.87 -40.09
C ASP A 318 -1.93 5.76 -40.11
N LYS A 319 -1.77 5.15 -41.29
CA LYS A 319 -0.76 4.11 -41.52
C LYS A 319 0.68 4.61 -41.43
N TRP A 320 0.92 5.92 -41.56
CA TRP A 320 2.26 6.48 -41.54
C TRP A 320 2.79 6.60 -40.12
N GLU A 321 1.95 7.03 -39.17
CA GLU A 321 2.32 7.02 -37.76
C GLU A 321 2.46 5.58 -37.23
N LEU A 322 1.58 4.66 -37.63
CA LEU A 322 1.75 3.24 -37.31
C LEU A 322 3.06 2.66 -37.86
N TYR A 323 3.50 3.09 -39.04
CA TYR A 323 4.79 2.69 -39.60
C TYR A 323 5.96 3.18 -38.73
N ARG A 324 5.91 4.42 -38.26
CA ARG A 324 6.91 4.97 -37.34
C ARG A 324 6.94 4.23 -36.00
N ILE A 325 5.77 3.94 -35.42
CA ILE A 325 5.63 3.14 -34.20
C ILE A 325 6.19 1.72 -34.44
N ALA A 326 5.89 1.11 -35.58
CA ALA A 326 6.39 -0.23 -35.93
C ALA A 326 7.93 -0.28 -35.97
N GLN A 327 8.57 0.75 -36.53
CA GLN A 327 10.03 0.86 -36.52
C GLN A 327 10.57 0.97 -35.09
N TYR A 328 9.91 1.73 -34.22
CA TYR A 328 10.28 1.81 -32.80
C TYR A 328 10.10 0.47 -32.06
N CYS A 329 9.05 -0.30 -32.35
CA CYS A 329 8.85 -1.64 -31.79
C CYS A 329 9.96 -2.62 -32.19
N ASP A 330 10.47 -2.51 -33.41
CA ASP A 330 11.45 -3.43 -34.00
C ASP A 330 12.91 -3.10 -33.68
N GLN A 331 13.20 -1.94 -33.07
CA GLN A 331 14.55 -1.60 -32.62
C GLN A 331 15.04 -2.62 -31.59
N LEU A 332 16.26 -3.09 -31.78
CA LEU A 332 16.90 -4.05 -30.89
C LEU A 332 17.40 -3.35 -29.61
N VAL A 333 17.05 -3.92 -28.47
CA VAL A 333 17.42 -3.48 -27.12
C VAL A 333 17.94 -4.67 -26.31
N GLY A 334 18.61 -4.41 -25.19
CA GLY A 334 19.11 -5.46 -24.31
C GLY A 334 17.98 -6.34 -23.74
N ASP A 335 18.18 -7.66 -23.75
CA ASP A 335 17.25 -8.64 -23.17
C ASP A 335 17.40 -8.81 -21.63
N GLY A 336 18.34 -8.08 -21.02
CA GLY A 336 18.71 -8.18 -19.60
C GLY A 336 19.56 -9.41 -19.24
N LYS A 337 19.95 -10.22 -20.23
CA LYS A 337 20.76 -11.46 -20.10
C LYS A 337 22.02 -11.44 -20.97
N GLY A 338 22.33 -10.30 -21.60
CA GLY A 338 23.52 -10.10 -22.45
C GLY A 338 23.25 -10.29 -23.96
N GLY A 339 22.00 -10.60 -24.35
CA GLY A 339 21.55 -10.66 -25.73
C GLY A 339 20.77 -9.41 -26.16
N GLN A 340 20.24 -9.44 -27.38
CA GLN A 340 19.34 -8.41 -27.91
C GLN A 340 17.99 -8.99 -28.30
N GLU A 341 16.95 -8.20 -28.11
CA GLU A 341 15.58 -8.49 -28.55
C GLU A 341 14.93 -7.20 -29.08
N PRO A 342 13.94 -7.26 -29.98
CA PRO A 342 13.19 -6.07 -30.36
C PRO A 342 12.44 -5.53 -29.13
N ARG A 343 12.30 -4.20 -29.09
CA ARG A 343 11.75 -3.47 -27.94
C ARG A 343 10.38 -3.98 -27.52
N PHE A 344 9.48 -4.18 -28.48
CA PHE A 344 8.13 -4.68 -28.25
C PHE A 344 7.77 -5.81 -29.22
N ARG A 345 7.35 -6.95 -28.66
CA ARG A 345 6.69 -8.04 -29.39
C ARG A 345 5.31 -8.28 -28.82
N CYS A 346 4.44 -8.87 -29.63
CA CYS A 346 3.12 -9.33 -29.23
C CYS A 346 2.86 -10.74 -29.73
N THR A 347 2.59 -11.64 -28.80
CA THR A 347 2.01 -12.96 -29.04
C THR A 347 0.73 -13.07 -28.23
N ALA A 348 -0.32 -12.40 -28.70
CA ALA A 348 -1.64 -12.42 -28.07
C ALA A 348 -2.46 -13.61 -28.57
N TYR A 349 -3.26 -14.19 -27.66
CA TYR A 349 -4.27 -15.19 -27.98
C TYR A 349 -5.63 -14.72 -27.46
N LEU A 350 -6.53 -14.40 -28.38
CA LEU A 350 -7.86 -13.86 -28.09
C LEU A 350 -8.91 -14.96 -28.24
N GLN A 351 -9.60 -15.29 -27.15
CA GLN A 351 -10.57 -16.39 -27.10
C GLN A 351 -12.02 -15.92 -27.00
N THR A 352 -12.26 -14.76 -26.39
CA THR A 352 -13.60 -14.28 -26.07
C THR A 352 -13.86 -12.93 -26.71
N ARG A 353 -15.12 -12.70 -27.09
CA ARG A 353 -15.57 -11.40 -27.57
C ARG A 353 -15.44 -10.37 -26.45
N GLN A 354 -14.90 -9.21 -26.78
CA GLN A 354 -14.75 -8.07 -25.88
C GLN A 354 -15.15 -6.78 -26.61
N ASP A 355 -15.31 -5.69 -25.86
CA ASP A 355 -15.53 -4.36 -26.44
C ASP A 355 -14.34 -3.96 -27.33
N ALA A 356 -14.63 -3.44 -28.52
CA ALA A 356 -13.59 -3.20 -29.52
C ALA A 356 -12.62 -2.09 -29.11
N PHE A 357 -13.09 -1.00 -28.51
CA PHE A 357 -12.22 0.07 -28.03
C PHE A 357 -11.31 -0.41 -26.91
N LYS A 358 -11.84 -1.25 -26.00
CA LYS A 358 -11.04 -1.89 -24.97
C LYS A 358 -9.92 -2.75 -25.59
N VAL A 359 -10.24 -3.62 -26.55
CA VAL A 359 -9.24 -4.48 -27.18
C VAL A 359 -8.19 -3.67 -27.95
N LEU A 360 -8.58 -2.61 -28.67
CA LEU A 360 -7.63 -1.72 -29.34
C LEU A 360 -6.73 -1.00 -28.33
N GLY A 361 -7.27 -0.54 -27.20
CA GLY A 361 -6.50 0.05 -26.10
C GLY A 361 -5.52 -0.94 -25.49
N ASP A 362 -5.97 -2.16 -25.20
CA ASP A 362 -5.16 -3.27 -24.67
C ASP A 362 -4.00 -3.60 -25.63
N MET A 363 -4.25 -3.66 -26.94
CA MET A 363 -3.24 -3.92 -27.96
C MET A 363 -2.27 -2.74 -28.13
N ALA A 364 -2.76 -1.51 -28.07
CA ALA A 364 -1.91 -0.31 -28.14
C ALA A 364 -1.02 -0.17 -26.89
N SER A 365 -1.49 -0.63 -25.72
CA SER A 365 -0.73 -0.59 -24.47
C SER A 365 0.58 -1.37 -24.53
N ILE A 366 0.70 -2.37 -25.42
CA ILE A 366 1.90 -3.20 -25.61
C ILE A 366 3.11 -2.34 -25.98
N PHE A 367 2.91 -1.34 -26.84
CA PHE A 367 3.95 -0.36 -27.22
C PHE A 367 3.78 0.98 -26.49
N ARG A 368 3.09 0.97 -25.33
CA ARG A 368 2.81 2.15 -24.49
C ARG A 368 2.06 3.23 -25.25
N GLY A 369 1.13 2.82 -26.11
CA GLY A 369 0.34 3.70 -26.93
C GLY A 369 -1.14 3.75 -26.55
N VAL A 370 -1.83 4.69 -27.18
CA VAL A 370 -3.28 4.89 -27.08
C VAL A 370 -3.81 5.08 -28.49
N SER A 371 -4.98 4.50 -28.77
CA SER A 371 -5.73 4.76 -29.99
C SER A 371 -6.97 5.58 -29.65
N TYR A 372 -7.19 6.68 -30.38
CA TYR A 372 -8.33 7.57 -30.17
C TYR A 372 -8.91 8.03 -31.51
N TRP A 373 -10.15 8.51 -31.48
CA TRP A 373 -10.84 9.02 -32.67
C TRP A 373 -10.72 10.54 -32.74
N MET A 374 -10.17 11.07 -33.84
CA MET A 374 -10.04 12.52 -34.06
C MET A 374 -10.12 12.85 -35.55
N GLY A 375 -10.82 13.94 -35.89
CA GLY A 375 -10.89 14.44 -37.28
C GLY A 375 -11.50 13.46 -38.29
N GLY A 376 -12.35 12.53 -37.83
CA GLY A 376 -12.95 11.49 -38.68
C GLY A 376 -12.02 10.29 -38.95
N SER A 377 -10.87 10.21 -38.29
CA SER A 377 -9.91 9.11 -38.41
C SER A 377 -9.54 8.52 -37.05
N LEU A 378 -9.15 7.25 -37.03
CA LEU A 378 -8.53 6.58 -35.91
C LEU A 378 -7.02 6.88 -35.93
N VAL A 379 -6.55 7.54 -34.88
CA VAL A 379 -5.14 7.90 -34.70
C VAL A 379 -4.57 7.09 -33.54
N THR A 380 -3.39 6.53 -33.74
CA THR A 380 -2.64 5.79 -32.72
C THR A 380 -1.34 6.54 -32.42
N VAL A 381 -1.10 6.79 -31.13
CA VAL A 381 0.12 7.46 -30.64
C VAL A 381 0.84 6.55 -29.66
N ALA A 382 2.17 6.65 -29.59
CA ALA A 382 2.99 5.87 -28.67
C ALA A 382 3.87 6.75 -27.77
N ASP A 383 4.13 6.29 -26.55
CA ASP A 383 5.14 6.89 -25.67
C ASP A 383 6.55 6.53 -26.14
N MET A 384 7.05 7.28 -27.12
CA MET A 384 8.38 7.15 -27.72
C MET A 384 9.06 8.53 -27.87
N PRO A 385 10.39 8.58 -28.09
CA PRO A 385 11.10 9.83 -28.38
C PRO A 385 10.49 10.59 -29.57
N SER A 386 10.19 11.86 -29.36
CA SER A 386 9.69 12.76 -30.40
C SER A 386 10.07 14.20 -30.11
N ASP A 387 10.20 15.00 -31.15
CA ASP A 387 10.50 16.42 -31.01
C ASP A 387 9.22 17.21 -30.67
N PRO A 388 9.32 18.29 -29.88
CA PRO A 388 8.17 19.13 -29.57
C PRO A 388 7.57 19.80 -30.82
N VAL A 389 6.25 19.71 -30.97
CA VAL A 389 5.53 20.21 -32.16
C VAL A 389 5.24 21.71 -32.12
N TYR A 390 5.07 22.28 -30.92
CA TYR A 390 4.66 23.68 -30.76
C TYR A 390 5.06 24.27 -29.39
N PRO A 391 5.55 25.53 -29.35
CA PRO A 391 5.78 26.26 -28.10
C PRO A 391 4.54 27.02 -27.63
N TYR A 392 4.15 26.81 -26.37
CA TYR A 392 3.17 27.61 -25.65
C TYR A 392 3.88 28.51 -24.62
N THR A 393 3.57 29.79 -24.68
CA THR A 393 4.16 30.87 -23.89
C THR A 393 3.04 31.71 -23.27
N ALA A 394 3.35 32.55 -22.30
CA ALA A 394 2.36 33.49 -21.75
C ALA A 394 1.72 34.42 -22.81
N ALA A 395 2.31 34.57 -24.01
CA ALA A 395 1.79 35.43 -25.08
C ALA A 395 0.77 34.77 -26.02
N ASN A 396 0.65 33.44 -26.01
CA ASN A 396 -0.34 32.68 -26.79
C ASN A 396 -1.28 31.81 -25.93
N VAL A 397 -1.12 31.90 -24.62
CA VAL A 397 -2.08 31.41 -23.63
C VAL A 397 -2.99 32.56 -23.19
N ILE A 398 -4.29 32.29 -23.10
CA ILE A 398 -5.29 33.28 -22.67
C ILE A 398 -4.94 33.73 -21.24
N ASP A 399 -4.87 35.04 -21.05
CA ASP A 399 -4.44 35.71 -19.81
C ASP A 399 -3.05 35.29 -19.30
N GLY A 400 -2.26 34.57 -20.12
CA GLY A 400 -0.97 33.99 -19.72
C GLY A 400 -1.07 32.98 -18.58
N GLN A 401 -2.25 32.42 -18.29
CA GLN A 401 -2.49 31.60 -17.09
C GLN A 401 -2.26 30.11 -17.34
N PHE A 402 -1.32 29.54 -16.57
CA PHE A 402 -1.06 28.11 -16.50
C PHE A 402 -1.52 27.56 -15.15
N THR A 403 -2.34 26.51 -15.17
CA THR A 403 -2.76 25.80 -13.96
C THR A 403 -1.96 24.51 -13.85
N TYR A 404 -1.21 24.33 -12.77
CA TYR A 404 -0.43 23.13 -12.53
C TYR A 404 -1.05 22.26 -11.44
N GLN A 405 -0.96 20.95 -11.62
CA GLN A 405 -1.37 19.98 -10.62
C GLN A 405 -0.34 18.85 -10.53
N SER A 406 0.23 18.67 -9.35
CA SER A 406 1.12 17.53 -9.10
C SER A 406 0.33 16.30 -8.69
N SER A 407 0.78 15.13 -9.12
CA SER A 407 0.12 13.89 -8.75
C SER A 407 0.40 13.52 -7.27
N ALA A 408 -0.54 12.80 -6.66
CA ALA A 408 -0.49 12.46 -5.24
C ALA A 408 0.67 11.50 -4.92
N ARG A 409 1.20 11.55 -3.68
CA ARG A 409 2.26 10.62 -3.23
C ARG A 409 1.90 9.14 -3.42
N LYS A 410 0.62 8.77 -3.29
CA LYS A 410 0.14 7.39 -3.50
C LYS A 410 0.31 6.89 -4.94
N THR A 411 0.50 7.79 -5.91
CA THR A 411 0.75 7.43 -7.31
C THR A 411 2.24 7.42 -7.66
N ARG A 412 3.14 7.53 -6.67
CA ARG A 412 4.59 7.39 -6.82
C ARG A 412 4.97 5.94 -6.56
N PHE A 413 4.91 5.10 -7.59
CA PHE A 413 5.16 3.68 -7.44
C PHE A 413 6.66 3.43 -7.24
N SER A 414 6.99 2.64 -6.22
CA SER A 414 8.38 2.24 -5.92
C SER A 414 8.69 0.85 -6.46
N THR A 415 7.67 0.03 -6.68
CA THR A 415 7.80 -1.34 -7.19
C THR A 415 6.69 -1.66 -8.19
N ALA A 416 6.98 -2.54 -9.14
CA ALA A 416 6.03 -3.03 -10.14
C ALA A 416 6.06 -4.56 -10.21
N LEU A 417 4.87 -5.17 -10.22
CA LEU A 417 4.65 -6.60 -10.41
C LEU A 417 3.98 -6.80 -11.77
N VAL A 418 4.76 -7.28 -12.74
CA VAL A 418 4.31 -7.41 -14.14
C VAL A 418 4.09 -8.87 -14.48
N THR A 419 2.83 -9.24 -14.73
CA THR A 419 2.50 -10.61 -15.15
C THR A 419 2.75 -10.79 -16.65
N TRP A 420 3.48 -11.83 -17.03
CA TRP A 420 3.82 -12.21 -18.41
C TRP A 420 3.73 -13.73 -18.61
N ASN A 421 3.72 -14.22 -19.85
CA ASN A 421 3.62 -15.65 -20.14
C ASN A 421 5.00 -16.25 -20.43
N ASP A 422 5.47 -17.18 -19.61
CA ASP A 422 6.85 -17.71 -19.69
C ASP A 422 6.97 -18.90 -20.65
N PRO A 423 7.64 -18.75 -21.83
CA PRO A 423 7.84 -19.86 -22.76
C PRO A 423 8.64 -21.03 -22.18
N ALA A 424 9.56 -20.76 -21.23
CA ALA A 424 10.35 -21.80 -20.57
C ALA A 424 9.47 -22.67 -19.64
N ASN A 425 8.38 -22.11 -19.13
CA ASN A 425 7.40 -22.80 -18.30
C ASN A 425 6.07 -23.05 -19.04
N ASN A 426 6.16 -23.46 -20.32
CA ASN A 426 5.00 -23.80 -21.14
C ASN A 426 3.95 -22.68 -21.27
N TYR A 427 4.41 -21.42 -21.35
CA TYR A 427 3.58 -20.21 -21.46
C TYR A 427 2.63 -19.99 -20.28
N LYS A 428 2.91 -20.58 -19.11
CA LYS A 428 2.21 -20.27 -17.86
C LYS A 428 2.52 -18.83 -17.43
N GLN A 429 1.57 -18.21 -16.75
CA GLN A 429 1.76 -16.87 -16.19
C GLN A 429 2.84 -16.88 -15.10
N ALA A 430 3.77 -15.95 -15.22
CA ALA A 430 4.83 -15.65 -14.26
C ALA A 430 4.81 -14.15 -13.94
N VAL A 431 5.29 -13.77 -12.76
CA VAL A 431 5.35 -12.36 -12.32
C VAL A 431 6.81 -11.90 -12.33
N GLN A 432 7.08 -10.84 -13.07
CA GLN A 432 8.35 -10.12 -13.03
C GLN A 432 8.25 -8.98 -12.00
N TYR A 433 9.05 -9.08 -10.95
CA TYR A 433 9.22 -8.01 -9.97
C TYR A 433 10.27 -7.00 -10.45
N VAL A 434 9.95 -5.72 -10.34
CA VAL A 434 10.84 -4.61 -10.67
C VAL A 434 10.80 -3.61 -9.53
N GLU A 435 11.95 -3.16 -9.06
CA GLU A 435 12.06 -2.19 -7.97
C GLU A 435 12.91 -0.98 -8.35
N ASP A 436 12.54 0.16 -7.77
CA ASP A 436 13.36 1.37 -7.73
C ASP A 436 13.80 1.60 -6.28
N ALA A 437 15.05 1.26 -5.98
CA ALA A 437 15.61 1.34 -4.63
C ALA A 437 15.59 2.78 -4.07
N ALA A 438 15.78 3.80 -4.90
CA ALA A 438 15.75 5.18 -4.47
C ALA A 438 14.32 5.62 -4.11
N ALA A 439 13.33 5.19 -4.91
CA ALA A 439 11.93 5.41 -4.60
C ALA A 439 11.49 4.65 -3.34
N VAL A 440 11.96 3.41 -3.12
CA VAL A 440 11.70 2.64 -1.89
C VAL A 440 12.26 3.35 -0.67
N ALA A 441 13.51 3.81 -0.72
CA ALA A 441 14.14 4.55 0.39
C ALA A 441 13.39 5.85 0.71
N ARG A 442 12.86 6.55 -0.30
CA ARG A 442 12.18 7.84 -0.14
C ARG A 442 10.71 7.70 0.27
N TYR A 443 9.98 6.76 -0.32
CA TYR A 443 8.52 6.68 -0.22
C TYR A 443 8.02 5.44 0.54
N GLY A 444 8.89 4.47 0.82
CA GLY A 444 8.51 3.13 1.27
C GLY A 444 7.99 2.27 0.12
N LEU A 445 7.52 1.06 0.43
CA LEU A 445 6.98 0.13 -0.56
C LEU A 445 5.60 0.62 -1.05
N GLN A 446 5.53 0.97 -2.34
CA GLN A 446 4.32 1.38 -3.05
C GLN A 446 4.20 0.56 -4.35
N PRO A 447 3.55 -0.62 -4.31
CA PRO A 447 3.48 -1.51 -5.46
C PRO A 447 2.42 -1.10 -6.48
N THR A 448 2.71 -1.35 -7.75
CA THR A 448 1.73 -1.37 -8.85
C THR A 448 1.71 -2.76 -9.50
N GLU A 449 0.54 -3.27 -9.85
CA GLU A 449 0.38 -4.60 -10.44
C GLU A 449 -0.39 -4.51 -11.74
N PHE A 450 0.13 -5.12 -12.82
CA PHE A 450 -0.55 -5.17 -14.11
C PHE A 450 -0.08 -6.34 -14.96
N VAL A 451 -0.90 -6.71 -15.97
CA VAL A 451 -0.61 -7.79 -16.91
C VAL A 451 -0.05 -7.21 -18.20
N ALA A 452 1.13 -7.66 -18.62
CA ALA A 452 1.70 -7.33 -19.92
C ALA A 452 1.07 -8.22 -21.00
N ILE A 453 0.03 -7.72 -21.65
CA ILE A 453 -0.75 -8.45 -22.66
C ILE A 453 0.15 -8.89 -23.81
N GLY A 454 0.06 -10.17 -24.20
CA GLY A 454 0.83 -10.74 -25.29
C GLY A 454 2.36 -10.78 -25.07
N CYS A 455 2.83 -10.50 -23.85
CA CYS A 455 4.25 -10.50 -23.52
C CYS A 455 4.75 -11.92 -23.20
N THR A 456 5.73 -12.38 -23.96
CA THR A 456 6.44 -13.67 -23.73
C THR A 456 7.94 -13.51 -23.51
N SER A 457 8.41 -12.27 -23.32
CA SER A 457 9.79 -11.99 -22.94
C SER A 457 9.86 -11.43 -21.54
N GLN A 458 10.72 -12.02 -20.71
CA GLN A 458 11.04 -11.48 -19.39
C GLN A 458 11.66 -10.08 -19.48
N GLY A 459 12.49 -9.81 -20.50
CA GLY A 459 13.13 -8.51 -20.71
C GLY A 459 12.10 -7.43 -21.01
N GLN A 460 11.15 -7.71 -21.91
CA GLN A 460 10.02 -6.82 -22.19
C GLN A 460 9.14 -6.58 -20.95
N ALA A 461 8.84 -7.61 -20.15
CA ALA A 461 8.10 -7.47 -18.90
C ALA A 461 8.85 -6.59 -17.87
N HIS A 462 10.17 -6.77 -17.74
CA HIS A 462 11.01 -5.95 -16.89
C HIS A 462 11.04 -4.48 -17.35
N ARG A 463 11.18 -4.22 -18.66
CA ARG A 463 11.10 -2.86 -19.22
C ARG A 463 9.71 -2.22 -19.03
N ALA A 464 8.63 -3.00 -19.08
CA ALA A 464 7.29 -2.50 -18.75
C ALA A 464 7.20 -2.08 -17.28
N GLY A 465 7.75 -2.86 -16.36
CA GLY A 465 7.80 -2.52 -14.93
C GLY A 465 8.66 -1.28 -14.66
N ARG A 466 9.85 -1.19 -15.28
CA ARG A 466 10.70 0.02 -15.20
C ARG A 466 9.99 1.25 -15.75
N TRP A 467 9.29 1.12 -16.88
CA TRP A 467 8.53 2.23 -17.43
C TRP A 467 7.47 2.73 -16.45
N ALA A 468 6.73 1.83 -15.79
CA ALA A 468 5.70 2.20 -14.82
C ALA A 468 6.28 2.93 -13.59
N THR A 469 7.40 2.42 -13.04
CA THR A 469 8.06 3.07 -11.89
C THR A 469 8.69 4.39 -12.32
N THR A 470 9.57 4.40 -13.32
CA THR A 470 10.28 5.61 -13.78
C THR A 470 9.33 6.72 -14.18
N THR A 471 8.31 6.43 -15.00
CA THR A 471 7.32 7.44 -15.43
C THR A 471 6.62 8.05 -14.23
N SER A 472 6.20 7.23 -13.25
CA SER A 472 5.54 7.73 -12.04
C SER A 472 6.44 8.64 -11.18
N GLN A 473 7.77 8.50 -11.26
CA GLN A 473 8.73 9.28 -10.48
C GLN A 473 9.15 10.58 -11.18
N VAL A 474 9.21 10.60 -12.52
CA VAL A 474 9.78 11.73 -13.29
C VAL A 474 8.74 12.59 -14.02
N GLU A 475 7.55 12.05 -14.30
CA GLU A 475 6.45 12.75 -14.99
C GLU A 475 5.34 13.06 -13.98
N THR A 476 5.63 13.97 -13.04
CA THR A 476 4.82 14.15 -11.83
C THR A 476 3.74 15.21 -11.92
N ASP A 477 3.93 16.18 -12.81
CA ASP A 477 3.10 17.37 -12.90
C ASP A 477 2.27 17.37 -14.18
N SER A 478 1.01 17.76 -14.07
CA SER A 478 0.19 18.15 -15.21
C SER A 478 0.08 19.68 -15.29
N VAL A 479 -0.17 20.16 -16.50
CA VAL A 479 -0.47 21.56 -16.79
C VAL A 479 -1.77 21.63 -17.59
N THR A 480 -2.61 22.59 -17.25
CA THR A 480 -3.83 22.91 -18.00
C THR A 480 -3.87 24.41 -18.26
N PHE A 481 -4.16 24.78 -19.49
CA PHE A 481 -4.23 26.17 -19.93
C PHE A 481 -5.18 26.32 -21.13
N ALA A 482 -5.66 27.54 -21.34
CA ALA A 482 -6.57 27.86 -22.43
C ALA A 482 -5.89 28.69 -23.53
N VAL A 483 -6.20 28.39 -24.78
CA VAL A 483 -5.65 29.06 -25.97
C VAL A 483 -6.77 29.40 -26.96
N GLY A 484 -6.51 30.32 -27.88
CA GLY A 484 -7.39 30.56 -29.03
C GLY A 484 -7.20 29.48 -30.11
N LEU A 485 -7.26 29.87 -31.38
CA LEU A 485 -7.11 28.97 -32.53
C LEU A 485 -5.79 28.18 -32.54
N ASP A 486 -4.77 28.64 -31.80
CA ASP A 486 -3.51 27.92 -31.57
C ASP A 486 -3.72 26.53 -30.95
N GLY A 487 -4.88 26.23 -30.34
CA GLY A 487 -5.19 24.89 -29.83
C GLY A 487 -5.25 23.80 -30.90
N LEU A 488 -5.48 24.17 -32.16
CA LEU A 488 -5.44 23.24 -33.29
C LEU A 488 -4.01 22.88 -33.75
N ARG A 489 -2.97 23.47 -33.14
CA ARG A 489 -1.56 23.21 -33.47
C ARG A 489 -1.01 21.94 -32.85
N SER A 490 -1.69 21.41 -31.82
CA SER A 490 -1.27 20.22 -31.09
C SER A 490 -2.42 19.24 -30.96
N ALA A 491 -2.12 17.94 -31.05
CA ALA A 491 -3.06 16.85 -30.86
C ALA A 491 -2.69 15.99 -29.63
N PRO A 492 -3.64 15.23 -29.06
CA PRO A 492 -3.34 14.27 -28.01
C PRO A 492 -2.20 13.32 -28.39
N GLY A 493 -1.29 13.09 -27.44
CA GLY A 493 -0.09 12.27 -27.61
C GLY A 493 1.15 13.02 -28.09
N GLN A 494 1.02 14.22 -28.68
CA GLN A 494 2.16 15.02 -29.13
C GLN A 494 2.86 15.72 -27.95
N ILE A 495 4.15 16.01 -28.13
CA ILE A 495 4.95 16.75 -27.15
C ILE A 495 4.91 18.24 -27.50
N ILE A 496 4.71 19.08 -26.50
CA ILE A 496 4.72 20.53 -26.60
C ILE A 496 5.76 21.10 -25.63
N THR A 497 6.26 22.30 -25.91
CA THR A 497 7.06 23.06 -24.94
C THR A 497 6.21 24.13 -24.28
N VAL A 498 6.42 24.34 -22.99
CA VAL A 498 5.75 25.37 -22.19
C VAL A 498 6.79 26.30 -21.60
N GLN A 499 6.62 27.59 -21.87
CA GLN A 499 7.37 28.69 -21.28
C GLN A 499 6.43 29.52 -20.42
N ASP A 500 6.33 29.15 -19.15
CA ASP A 500 5.66 29.95 -18.12
C ASP A 500 6.70 30.82 -17.40
N PRO A 501 6.66 32.16 -17.53
CA PRO A 501 7.59 33.04 -16.85
C PRO A 501 7.49 32.96 -15.32
N ASP A 502 6.30 32.71 -14.76
CA ASP A 502 6.10 32.67 -13.31
C ASP A 502 6.75 31.42 -12.71
N ARG A 503 6.68 30.30 -13.42
CA ARG A 503 7.35 29.05 -13.02
C ARG A 503 8.83 29.02 -13.35
N ALA A 504 9.24 29.56 -14.49
CA ALA A 504 10.65 29.62 -14.91
C ALA A 504 11.46 30.64 -14.09
N GLY A 505 10.81 31.66 -13.51
CA GLY A 505 11.46 32.79 -12.85
C GLY A 505 12.15 33.74 -13.83
N ALA A 506 11.86 33.62 -15.13
CA ALA A 506 12.41 34.44 -16.21
C ALA A 506 11.52 34.32 -17.45
N ARG A 507 11.34 35.43 -18.17
CA ARG A 507 10.66 35.45 -19.47
C ARG A 507 11.60 34.98 -20.58
N GLN A 508 11.21 33.89 -21.24
CA GLN A 508 11.99 33.24 -22.31
C GLN A 508 11.18 32.98 -23.58
N GLY A 509 10.02 33.61 -23.73
CA GLY A 509 9.17 33.44 -24.90
C GLY A 509 8.19 34.59 -25.07
N GLY A 510 7.57 34.65 -26.25
CA GLY A 510 6.64 35.71 -26.61
C GLY A 510 6.21 35.66 -28.08
N ARG A 511 5.89 36.82 -28.65
CA ARG A 511 5.57 36.97 -30.08
C ARG A 511 6.62 37.78 -30.84
N ILE A 512 6.78 37.48 -32.12
CA ILE A 512 7.69 38.18 -33.03
C ILE A 512 7.01 39.48 -33.49
N SER A 513 7.76 40.58 -33.54
CA SER A 513 7.30 41.87 -34.05
C SER A 513 7.66 42.08 -35.52
N ASP A 514 8.87 41.66 -35.92
CA ASP A 514 9.39 41.73 -37.29
C ASP A 514 10.46 40.64 -37.48
N ALA A 515 10.73 40.22 -38.71
CA ALA A 515 11.74 39.21 -38.99
C ALA A 515 12.32 39.30 -40.41
N THR A 516 13.54 38.79 -40.52
CA THR A 516 14.25 38.51 -41.76
C THR A 516 14.60 37.03 -41.80
N GLN A 517 15.25 36.57 -42.86
CA GLN A 517 15.63 35.16 -42.97
C GLN A 517 16.67 34.73 -41.93
N SER A 518 17.42 35.64 -41.29
CA SER A 518 18.46 35.29 -40.31
C SER A 518 18.34 36.04 -38.98
N MET A 519 17.26 36.78 -38.77
CA MET A 519 17.05 37.56 -37.55
C MET A 519 15.57 37.70 -37.27
N VAL A 520 15.19 37.61 -35.99
CA VAL A 520 13.85 37.94 -35.51
C VAL A 520 13.94 39.08 -34.50
N THR A 521 13.03 40.05 -34.61
CA THR A 521 12.84 41.10 -33.61
C THR A 521 11.68 40.67 -32.71
N VAL A 522 11.99 40.32 -31.47
CA VAL A 522 10.99 39.86 -30.50
C VAL A 522 10.23 41.04 -29.88
N ASP A 523 9.02 40.78 -29.39
CA ASP A 523 8.16 41.74 -28.68
C ASP A 523 8.82 42.37 -27.45
N ARG A 524 9.58 41.58 -26.70
CA ARG A 524 10.42 42.04 -25.59
C ARG A 524 11.61 41.11 -25.46
N ALA A 525 12.79 41.67 -25.16
CA ALA A 525 14.00 40.88 -24.95
C ALA A 525 13.80 39.81 -23.85
N PRO A 526 14.33 38.58 -24.03
CA PRO A 526 14.34 37.57 -22.98
C PRO A 526 15.19 38.03 -21.80
N ASP A 527 14.82 37.62 -20.59
CA ASP A 527 15.53 38.05 -19.37
C ASP A 527 16.93 37.42 -19.27
N GLN A 528 17.15 36.25 -19.90
CA GLN A 528 18.48 35.68 -20.09
C GLN A 528 18.65 35.14 -21.50
N ILE A 529 19.70 35.57 -22.18
CA ILE A 529 20.03 35.09 -23.51
C ILE A 529 21.51 35.30 -23.77
N ALA A 530 22.13 34.31 -24.40
CA ALA A 530 23.52 34.32 -24.77
C ALA A 530 23.70 33.77 -26.19
N LYS A 531 24.85 34.12 -26.80
CA LYS A 531 25.29 33.46 -28.03
C LYS A 531 25.47 31.96 -27.78
N GLY A 532 24.92 31.14 -28.66
CA GLY A 532 24.93 29.68 -28.53
C GLY A 532 23.64 29.10 -27.96
N ASP A 533 22.77 29.91 -27.36
CA ASP A 533 21.45 29.48 -26.89
C ASP A 533 20.55 29.08 -28.07
N THR A 534 19.53 28.26 -27.80
CA THR A 534 18.64 27.74 -28.84
C THR A 534 17.37 28.58 -28.92
N LEU A 535 17.09 29.10 -30.11
CA LEU A 535 15.89 29.85 -30.48
C LEU A 535 14.94 28.95 -31.28
N THR A 536 13.69 28.86 -30.84
CA THR A 536 12.61 28.19 -31.56
C THR A 536 11.59 29.23 -32.00
N VAL A 537 11.22 29.21 -33.29
CA VAL A 537 10.23 30.12 -33.89
C VAL A 537 9.18 29.35 -34.66
N VAL A 538 7.95 29.84 -34.68
CA VAL A 538 6.87 29.27 -35.49
C VAL A 538 6.88 29.91 -36.88
N ARG A 539 7.05 29.09 -37.92
CA ARG A 539 7.02 29.53 -39.32
C ARG A 539 5.61 29.84 -39.81
N PRO A 540 5.44 30.55 -40.95
CA PRO A 540 4.13 30.80 -41.55
C PRO A 540 3.34 29.51 -41.85
N SER A 541 4.04 28.43 -42.21
CA SER A 541 3.48 27.08 -42.37
C SER A 541 2.89 26.49 -41.07
N GLY A 542 3.16 27.09 -39.90
CA GLY A 542 2.65 26.62 -38.62
C GLY A 542 3.53 25.64 -37.87
N VAL A 543 4.67 25.28 -38.45
CA VAL A 543 5.62 24.32 -37.91
C VAL A 543 6.74 25.07 -37.20
N SER A 544 7.12 24.60 -36.01
CA SER A 544 8.27 25.13 -35.27
C SER A 544 9.58 24.86 -36.02
N GLU A 545 10.49 25.83 -36.00
CA GLU A 545 11.84 25.69 -36.51
C GLU A 545 12.83 26.19 -35.47
N THR A 546 13.85 25.39 -35.20
CA THR A 546 14.84 25.64 -34.15
C THR A 546 16.20 25.97 -34.75
N ARG A 547 16.88 26.97 -34.18
CA ARG A 547 18.20 27.47 -34.59
C ARG A 547 19.02 27.89 -33.37
N THR A 548 20.34 27.87 -33.48
CA THR A 548 21.22 28.46 -32.44
C THR A 548 21.40 29.95 -32.67
N ILE A 549 21.58 30.73 -31.60
CA ILE A 549 21.73 32.18 -31.66
C ILE A 549 23.20 32.55 -31.95
N SER A 550 23.45 33.32 -33.01
CA SER A 550 24.79 33.79 -33.38
C SER A 550 25.15 35.14 -32.75
N GLN A 551 24.16 36.00 -32.52
CA GLN A 551 24.32 37.34 -31.96
C GLN A 551 23.00 37.79 -31.30
N VAL A 552 23.13 38.62 -30.25
CA VAL A 552 22.01 39.27 -29.56
C VAL A 552 22.22 40.78 -29.61
N ASP A 553 21.19 41.53 -30.01
CA ASP A 553 21.17 43.00 -30.03
C ASP A 553 19.82 43.49 -29.48
N GLY A 554 19.74 43.62 -28.14
CA GLY A 554 18.49 43.96 -27.45
C GLY A 554 17.37 42.96 -27.77
N ALA A 555 16.32 43.42 -28.45
CA ALA A 555 15.20 42.58 -28.89
C ALA A 555 15.45 41.88 -30.24
N LYS A 556 16.59 42.10 -30.91
CA LYS A 556 16.94 41.44 -32.18
C LYS A 556 17.81 40.23 -31.91
N LEU A 557 17.32 39.06 -32.30
CA LEU A 557 17.98 37.78 -32.13
C LEU A 557 18.41 37.25 -33.50
N TYR A 558 19.71 37.06 -33.70
CA TYR A 558 20.27 36.58 -34.97
C TYR A 558 20.46 35.07 -34.91
N ALA A 559 19.91 34.35 -35.89
CA ALA A 559 20.05 32.91 -36.02
C ALA A 559 21.39 32.56 -36.72
N SER A 560 21.99 31.44 -36.32
CA SER A 560 23.25 30.93 -36.89
C SER A 560 23.11 30.44 -38.33
N GLN A 561 21.91 30.00 -38.72
CA GLN A 561 21.56 29.64 -40.09
C GLN A 561 20.24 30.32 -40.47
N PRO A 562 20.05 30.67 -41.77
CA PRO A 562 18.79 31.19 -42.23
C PRO A 562 17.62 30.24 -41.93
N PHE A 563 16.46 30.80 -41.58
CA PHE A 563 15.19 30.10 -41.52
C PHE A 563 14.77 29.65 -42.93
N THR A 564 14.10 28.51 -43.00
CA THR A 564 13.62 27.95 -44.28
C THR A 564 12.54 28.83 -44.92
N GLU A 565 11.73 29.48 -44.07
CA GLU A 565 10.75 30.51 -44.44
C GLU A 565 10.95 31.70 -43.50
N ILE A 566 10.74 32.93 -43.98
CA ILE A 566 10.82 34.12 -43.13
C ILE A 566 9.68 34.05 -42.09
N PRO A 567 9.96 34.05 -40.77
CA PRO A 567 8.92 34.11 -39.76
C PRO A 567 8.07 35.37 -39.93
N VAL A 568 6.79 35.31 -39.58
CA VAL A 568 5.89 36.47 -39.70
C VAL A 568 5.70 37.15 -38.35
N ALA A 569 5.32 38.43 -38.38
CA ALA A 569 4.88 39.12 -37.19
C ALA A 569 3.73 38.33 -36.52
N GLN A 570 3.68 38.40 -35.18
CA GLN A 570 2.79 37.61 -34.31
C GLN A 570 3.11 36.11 -34.19
N SER A 571 4.07 35.55 -34.95
CA SER A 571 4.56 34.19 -34.71
C SER A 571 5.11 34.04 -33.28
N VAL A 572 4.91 32.86 -32.69
CA VAL A 572 5.42 32.55 -31.35
C VAL A 572 6.91 32.25 -31.42
N TRP A 573 7.65 32.69 -30.40
CA TRP A 573 9.05 32.35 -30.21
C TRP A 573 9.32 31.92 -28.76
N SER A 574 10.35 31.10 -28.59
CA SER A 574 10.88 30.72 -27.28
C SER A 574 12.40 30.49 -27.36
N VAL A 575 13.10 30.73 -26.26
CA VAL A 575 14.54 30.51 -26.12
C VAL A 575 14.81 29.56 -24.97
N GLU A 576 15.78 28.67 -25.14
CA GLU A 576 16.31 27.80 -24.09
C GLU A 576 17.83 27.96 -23.99
N SER A 577 18.36 27.78 -22.78
CA SER A 577 19.79 27.87 -22.49
C SER A 577 20.21 26.67 -21.63
N ALA A 578 21.52 26.43 -21.50
CA ALA A 578 22.04 25.39 -20.61
C ALA A 578 21.65 25.59 -19.13
N SER A 579 21.34 26.82 -18.72
CA SER A 579 20.97 27.18 -17.34
C SER A 579 19.46 27.27 -17.11
N LEU A 580 18.66 27.22 -18.18
CA LEU A 580 17.21 27.34 -18.14
C LEU A 580 16.63 26.72 -19.42
N ALA A 581 16.15 25.49 -19.30
CA ALA A 581 15.49 24.74 -20.35
C ALA A 581 13.97 24.96 -20.31
N LEU A 582 13.33 24.83 -21.48
CA LEU A 582 11.87 24.84 -21.57
C LEU A 582 11.29 23.55 -21.01
N GLN A 583 10.12 23.64 -20.36
CA GLN A 583 9.44 22.44 -19.87
C GLN A 583 8.75 21.73 -21.03
N THR A 584 8.94 20.43 -21.13
CA THR A 584 8.25 19.58 -22.10
C THR A 584 7.05 18.90 -21.47
N PHE A 585 5.92 18.87 -22.19
CA PHE A 585 4.70 18.21 -21.77
C PHE A 585 4.12 17.37 -22.92
N ARG A 586 3.58 16.19 -22.62
CA ARG A 586 2.79 15.38 -23.55
C ARG A 586 1.31 15.73 -23.41
N VAL A 587 0.67 16.11 -24.51
CA VAL A 587 -0.74 16.48 -24.53
C VAL A 587 -1.60 15.25 -24.24
N LEU A 588 -2.49 15.36 -23.26
CA LEU A 588 -3.48 14.33 -22.91
C LEU A 588 -4.80 14.57 -23.64
N SER A 589 -5.24 15.83 -23.69
CA SER A 589 -6.48 16.21 -24.34
C SER A 589 -6.42 17.64 -24.86
N VAL A 590 -7.20 17.88 -25.92
CA VAL A 590 -7.51 19.20 -26.45
C VAL A 590 -9.03 19.27 -26.56
N THR A 591 -9.65 20.14 -25.77
CA THR A 591 -11.10 20.27 -25.70
C THR A 591 -11.51 21.62 -26.23
N GLU A 592 -12.39 21.64 -27.22
CA GLU A 592 -13.02 22.88 -27.70
C GLU A 592 -14.10 23.32 -26.71
N ASP A 593 -14.01 24.54 -26.22
CA ASP A 593 -15.07 25.18 -25.47
C ASP A 593 -15.99 25.91 -26.45
N THR A 594 -17.18 25.35 -26.65
CA THR A 594 -18.22 25.92 -27.52
C THR A 594 -19.22 26.80 -26.75
N SER A 595 -18.98 27.03 -25.46
CA SER A 595 -19.86 27.85 -24.63
C SER A 595 -19.56 29.35 -24.81
N GLY A 596 -20.34 30.00 -25.68
CA GLY A 596 -20.29 31.45 -25.93
C GLY A 596 -19.79 31.85 -27.32
N ASP A 597 -19.71 33.15 -27.60
CA ASP A 597 -19.31 33.72 -28.90
C ASP A 597 -17.77 33.69 -29.16
N LYS A 598 -17.01 32.85 -28.43
CA LYS A 598 -15.54 32.80 -28.52
C LYS A 598 -15.06 31.40 -28.86
N ILE A 599 -14.10 31.31 -29.79
CA ILE A 599 -13.40 30.06 -30.11
C ILE A 599 -12.24 29.91 -29.14
N GLN A 600 -12.36 28.97 -28.20
CA GLN A 600 -11.36 28.68 -27.17
C GLN A 600 -11.10 27.18 -27.08
N PHE A 601 -9.85 26.79 -26.88
CA PHE A 601 -9.44 25.42 -26.67
C PHE A 601 -8.73 25.31 -25.31
N THR A 602 -9.09 24.28 -24.53
CA THR A 602 -8.41 23.92 -23.30
C THR A 602 -7.48 22.75 -23.58
N ILE A 603 -6.20 22.94 -23.28
CA ILE A 603 -5.16 21.91 -23.41
C ILE A 603 -4.81 21.41 -22.02
N SER A 604 -4.90 20.10 -21.81
CA SER A 604 -4.36 19.42 -20.63
C SER A 604 -3.21 18.52 -21.06
N ALA A 605 -2.08 18.64 -20.38
CA ALA A 605 -0.86 17.92 -20.71
C ALA A 605 -0.13 17.44 -19.44
N ILE A 606 0.63 16.35 -19.55
CA ILE A 606 1.46 15.80 -18.47
C ILE A 606 2.93 16.01 -18.75
N GLN A 607 3.73 16.26 -17.72
CA GLN A 607 5.16 16.48 -17.85
C GLN A 607 5.80 15.35 -18.64
N HIS A 608 6.75 15.69 -19.51
CA HIS A 608 7.47 14.73 -20.32
C HIS A 608 8.97 14.83 -20.07
N ASN A 609 9.65 13.69 -19.92
CA ASN A 609 11.11 13.63 -19.87
C ASN A 609 11.65 12.57 -20.86
N ALA A 610 12.36 13.03 -21.89
CA ALA A 610 12.91 12.16 -22.94
C ALA A 610 14.01 11.19 -22.43
N SER A 611 14.77 11.56 -21.40
CA SER A 611 15.83 10.68 -20.84
C SER A 611 15.29 9.42 -20.18
N LYS A 612 13.96 9.32 -19.96
CA LYS A 612 13.35 8.10 -19.43
C LYS A 612 13.51 6.90 -20.37
N PHE A 613 13.55 7.11 -21.68
CA PHE A 613 13.59 6.01 -22.65
C PHE A 613 14.91 5.22 -22.54
N ASP A 614 16.05 5.92 -22.56
CA ASP A 614 17.37 5.30 -22.39
C ASP A 614 17.57 4.73 -20.97
N HIS A 615 16.94 5.35 -19.96
CA HIS A 615 16.93 4.78 -18.61
C HIS A 615 16.18 3.44 -18.53
N ILE A 616 15.06 3.32 -19.24
CA ILE A 616 14.25 2.10 -19.26
C ILE A 616 14.96 0.99 -20.04
N ASP A 617 15.54 1.32 -21.19
CA ASP A 617 16.17 0.35 -22.09
C ASP A 617 17.56 -0.08 -21.57
N ASP A 618 18.42 0.88 -21.15
CA ASP A 618 19.83 0.63 -20.83
C ASP A 618 20.21 0.94 -19.36
N GLY A 619 19.32 1.54 -18.56
CA GLY A 619 19.64 1.98 -17.21
C GLY A 619 20.46 3.28 -17.15
N ALA A 620 20.45 4.08 -18.22
CA ALA A 620 21.08 5.40 -18.25
C ALA A 620 20.57 6.32 -17.11
N MET A 621 21.37 7.29 -16.68
CA MET A 621 20.96 8.22 -15.63
C MET A 621 19.90 9.20 -16.16
N ILE A 622 18.78 9.34 -15.43
CA ILE A 622 17.75 10.34 -15.73
C ILE A 622 18.36 11.74 -15.65
N GLN A 623 18.28 12.48 -16.76
CA GLN A 623 18.64 13.89 -16.79
C GLN A 623 17.39 14.72 -16.42
N VAL A 624 17.52 15.57 -15.41
CA VAL A 624 16.48 16.54 -15.06
C VAL A 624 16.97 17.91 -15.53
N PRO A 625 16.42 18.45 -16.63
CA PRO A 625 16.88 19.74 -17.13
C PRO A 625 16.53 20.86 -16.15
N PRO A 626 17.35 21.93 -16.05
CA PRO A 626 17.07 23.04 -15.15
C PRO A 626 15.91 23.88 -15.69
N ILE A 627 14.72 23.74 -15.11
CA ILE A 627 13.48 24.37 -15.61
C ILE A 627 13.09 25.67 -14.90
N SER A 628 13.76 26.03 -13.80
CA SER A 628 13.44 27.22 -13.01
C SER A 628 14.68 27.85 -12.39
N LYS A 629 14.69 29.19 -12.32
CA LYS A 629 15.67 29.99 -11.58
C LYS A 629 15.16 30.44 -10.21
N LEU A 630 13.91 30.14 -9.89
CA LEU A 630 13.42 30.35 -8.54
C LEU A 630 14.32 29.55 -7.57
N PRO A 631 14.76 30.11 -6.44
CA PRO A 631 15.57 29.37 -5.47
C PRO A 631 14.75 28.22 -4.86
N VAL A 632 14.76 27.06 -5.52
CA VAL A 632 14.09 25.82 -5.07
C VAL A 632 15.16 24.80 -4.72
N GLY A 633 15.82 25.00 -3.59
CA GLY A 633 16.89 24.12 -3.13
C GLY A 633 17.29 24.37 -1.68
N THR A 634 18.14 23.48 -1.16
CA THR A 634 18.76 23.57 0.16
C THR A 634 19.48 24.91 0.30
N GLN A 635 19.06 25.73 1.26
CA GLN A 635 19.67 27.04 1.47
C GLN A 635 21.09 26.86 2.00
N VAL A 636 22.07 27.52 1.36
CA VAL A 636 23.45 27.52 1.85
C VAL A 636 23.54 28.34 3.15
N PRO A 637 24.32 27.88 4.14
CA PRO A 637 24.51 28.61 5.39
C PRO A 637 25.29 29.92 5.15
N PRO A 638 25.05 30.97 5.95
CA PRO A 638 25.87 32.17 5.92
C PRO A 638 27.29 31.86 6.40
N THR A 639 28.26 32.64 5.95
CA THR A 639 29.67 32.50 6.34
C THR A 639 30.10 33.66 7.21
N ASN A 640 31.22 33.50 7.94
CA ASN A 640 31.88 34.59 8.68
C ASN A 640 30.97 35.28 9.71
N VAL A 641 30.21 34.49 10.48
CA VAL A 641 29.40 35.02 11.59
C VAL A 641 30.34 35.56 12.67
N ARG A 642 30.19 36.84 13.00
CA ARG A 642 31.05 37.56 13.94
C ARG A 642 30.23 38.38 14.92
N VAL A 643 30.77 38.53 16.12
CA VAL A 643 30.17 39.32 17.20
C VAL A 643 31.14 40.44 17.54
N SER A 644 30.63 41.67 17.60
CA SER A 644 31.38 42.84 18.05
C SER A 644 30.56 43.64 19.04
N SER A 645 31.20 44.52 19.80
CA SER A 645 30.51 45.39 20.76
C SER A 645 30.92 46.84 20.60
N HIS A 646 29.95 47.73 20.77
CA HIS A 646 30.20 49.17 20.82
C HIS A 646 29.25 49.83 21.85
N VAL A 647 29.53 51.07 22.21
CA VAL A 647 28.72 51.83 23.18
C VAL A 647 27.97 52.93 22.44
N VAL A 648 26.65 52.96 22.61
CA VAL A 648 25.77 54.00 22.07
C VAL A 648 25.26 54.85 23.24
N VAL A 649 25.41 56.17 23.14
CA VAL A 649 24.92 57.12 24.15
C VAL A 649 23.60 57.71 23.67
N GLU A 650 22.50 57.33 24.29
CA GLU A 650 21.17 57.89 24.05
C GLU A 650 20.69 58.61 25.32
N GLN A 651 20.28 59.88 25.19
CA GLN A 651 19.76 60.70 26.30
C GLN A 651 20.64 60.75 27.55
N GLY A 652 21.97 60.73 27.38
CA GLY A 652 22.93 60.80 28.49
C GLY A 652 23.18 59.47 29.23
N ILE A 653 22.62 58.36 28.74
CA ILE A 653 22.84 57.01 29.29
C ILE A 653 23.71 56.21 28.31
N ALA A 654 24.81 55.64 28.80
CA ALA A 654 25.64 54.71 28.02
C ALA A 654 24.98 53.32 27.96
N ASN A 655 24.60 52.88 26.77
CA ASN A 655 24.09 51.54 26.51
C ASN A 655 25.13 50.73 25.73
N ASN A 656 25.49 49.56 26.26
CA ASN A 656 26.36 48.62 25.55
C ASN A 656 25.53 47.83 24.54
N VAL A 657 25.98 47.80 23.29
CA VAL A 657 25.31 47.17 22.14
C VAL A 657 26.23 46.10 21.56
N MET A 658 25.68 44.92 21.33
CA MET A 658 26.33 43.81 20.63
C MET A 658 25.81 43.81 19.21
N THR A 659 26.71 43.90 18.25
CA THR A 659 26.41 43.77 16.83
C THR A 659 26.82 42.37 16.39
N ILE A 660 25.86 41.62 15.83
CA ILE A 660 26.11 40.34 15.19
C ILE A 660 26.08 40.60 13.68
N GLU A 661 27.14 40.21 12.96
CA GLU A 661 27.26 40.38 11.52
C GLU A 661 27.65 39.06 10.83
N TRP A 662 27.31 38.92 9.56
CA TRP A 662 27.66 37.76 8.73
C TRP A 662 27.78 38.17 7.26
N ASP A 663 28.37 37.29 6.45
CA ASP A 663 28.41 37.48 5.00
C ASP A 663 27.14 36.87 4.37
N ALA A 664 26.61 37.53 3.34
CA ALA A 664 25.35 37.12 2.71
C ALA A 664 25.47 35.73 2.07
N ALA A 665 24.62 34.80 2.52
CA ALA A 665 24.46 33.50 1.89
C ALA A 665 23.75 33.62 0.52
N GLY A 666 24.25 32.94 -0.51
CA GLY A 666 23.63 32.93 -1.83
C GLY A 666 22.19 32.41 -1.78
N GLY A 667 21.25 33.13 -2.42
CA GLY A 667 19.84 32.77 -2.48
C GLY A 667 19.00 33.04 -1.21
N ALA A 668 19.59 33.63 -0.17
CA ALA A 668 18.89 33.97 1.07
C ALA A 668 18.07 35.26 0.94
N ALA A 669 16.84 35.23 1.44
CA ALA A 669 15.92 36.37 1.55
C ALA A 669 15.82 36.92 2.98
N LEU A 670 15.94 36.05 3.99
CA LEU A 670 15.86 36.40 5.41
C LEU A 670 16.92 35.64 6.22
N TYR A 671 17.25 36.14 7.41
CA TYR A 671 18.15 35.49 8.35
C TYR A 671 17.51 35.44 9.73
N LYS A 672 17.44 34.25 10.32
CA LYS A 672 17.08 34.07 11.73
C LYS A 672 18.36 34.13 12.57
N VAL A 673 18.40 35.02 13.56
CA VAL A 673 19.58 35.24 14.40
C VAL A 673 19.27 34.90 15.86
N GLU A 674 20.15 34.11 16.46
CA GLU A 674 20.11 33.70 17.87
C GLU A 674 21.48 33.93 18.51
N TRP A 675 21.52 34.14 19.82
CA TRP A 675 22.76 34.31 20.57
C TRP A 675 22.69 33.63 21.94
N GLN A 676 23.85 33.34 22.50
CA GLN A 676 24.02 32.68 23.78
C GLN A 676 25.18 33.35 24.53
N LYS A 677 25.03 33.57 25.85
CA LYS A 677 26.07 34.09 26.75
C LYS A 677 26.56 32.98 27.68
N ASP A 678 27.88 32.83 27.83
CA ASP A 678 28.56 31.91 28.76
C ASP A 678 27.96 30.49 28.77
N SER A 679 27.66 29.95 27.59
CA SER A 679 27.05 28.63 27.40
C SER A 679 25.64 28.46 28.02
N GLY A 680 24.89 29.56 28.22
CA GLY A 680 23.51 29.59 28.74
C GLY A 680 22.42 29.12 27.76
N GLN A 681 21.21 29.69 27.81
CA GLN A 681 20.15 29.39 26.83
C GLN A 681 20.32 30.21 25.54
N TRP A 682 19.87 29.66 24.41
CA TRP A 682 19.81 30.39 23.14
C TRP A 682 18.64 31.39 23.15
N ILE A 683 18.94 32.66 22.86
CA ILE A 683 17.99 33.77 22.84
C ILE A 683 17.87 34.28 21.41
N GLN A 684 16.65 34.46 20.91
CA GLN A 684 16.42 34.94 19.55
C GLN A 684 16.57 36.47 19.48
N ALA A 685 17.46 36.97 18.61
CA ALA A 685 17.61 38.41 18.32
C ALA A 685 16.61 38.92 17.27
N GLY A 686 16.03 38.02 16.48
CA GLY A 686 14.97 38.32 15.51
C GLY A 686 15.15 37.58 14.18
N THR A 687 14.29 37.92 13.21
CA THR A 687 14.44 37.52 11.81
C THR A 687 14.55 38.78 10.96
N VAL A 688 15.68 38.98 10.29
CA VAL A 688 16.03 40.22 9.59
C VAL A 688 16.40 39.95 8.14
N ALA A 689 16.15 40.92 7.26
CA ALA A 689 16.55 40.86 5.84
C ALA A 689 17.98 41.41 5.61
N THR A 690 18.57 42.02 6.63
CA THR A 690 19.93 42.58 6.61
C THR A 690 20.98 41.52 6.99
N THR A 691 22.25 41.83 6.78
CA THR A 691 23.40 40.97 7.17
C THR A 691 23.99 41.33 8.54
N SER A 692 23.24 42.09 9.33
CA SER A 692 23.60 42.45 10.70
C SER A 692 22.37 42.69 11.56
N VAL A 693 22.52 42.49 12.88
CA VAL A 693 21.51 42.85 13.90
C VAL A 693 22.19 43.35 15.17
N ASP A 694 21.60 44.37 15.78
CA ASP A 694 22.05 44.95 17.04
C ASP A 694 21.21 44.47 18.22
N VAL A 695 21.88 44.11 19.31
CA VAL A 695 21.30 43.69 20.59
C VAL A 695 21.74 44.67 21.67
N VAL A 696 20.81 45.47 22.20
CA VAL A 696 21.07 46.53 23.18
C VAL A 696 20.96 45.98 24.62
N GLY A 697 21.76 46.52 25.55
CA GLY A 697 21.63 46.22 26.98
C GLY A 697 22.38 44.97 27.45
N ILE A 698 23.49 44.66 26.79
CA ILE A 698 24.29 43.47 27.09
C ILE A 698 25.18 43.64 28.34
N TYR A 699 25.48 42.52 29.01
CA TYR A 699 26.33 42.44 30.19
C TYR A 699 27.69 41.83 29.85
N THR A 700 28.68 41.99 30.72
CA THR A 700 30.01 41.41 30.49
C THR A 700 29.93 39.88 30.44
N GLY A 701 30.48 39.26 29.40
CA GLY A 701 30.52 37.80 29.23
C GLY A 701 31.01 37.37 27.84
N THR A 702 31.08 36.06 27.60
CA THR A 702 31.46 35.49 26.30
C THR A 702 30.21 35.15 25.50
N TYR A 703 30.10 35.70 24.29
CA TYR A 703 28.93 35.56 23.43
C TYR A 703 29.22 34.68 22.22
N VAL A 704 28.27 33.81 21.87
CA VAL A 704 28.24 33.04 20.63
C VAL A 704 26.95 33.38 19.90
N ALA A 705 27.05 33.72 18.60
CA ALA A 705 25.91 33.94 17.73
C ALA A 705 25.70 32.75 16.79
N ARG A 706 24.44 32.48 16.46
CA ARG A 706 23.99 31.48 15.51
C ARG A 706 23.09 32.13 14.47
N VAL A 707 23.42 31.99 13.20
CA VAL A 707 22.66 32.59 12.09
C VAL A 707 22.21 31.50 11.11
N THR A 708 20.91 31.49 10.79
CA THR A 708 20.30 30.59 9.81
C THR A 708 19.74 31.40 8.65
N ALA A 709 20.16 31.11 7.43
CA ALA A 709 19.63 31.74 6.23
C ALA A 709 18.31 31.08 5.80
N LEU A 710 17.38 31.86 5.27
CA LEU A 710 16.09 31.44 4.75
C LEU A 710 15.97 31.92 3.31
N ASN A 711 15.65 31.03 2.36
CA ASN A 711 15.37 31.43 0.97
C ASN A 711 13.99 32.12 0.85
N THR A 712 13.62 32.57 -0.36
CA THR A 712 12.31 33.16 -0.65
C THR A 712 11.12 32.22 -0.37
N GLY A 713 11.36 30.91 -0.28
CA GLY A 713 10.39 29.89 0.13
C GLY A 713 10.45 29.51 1.61
N ASN A 714 11.12 30.31 2.47
CA ASN A 714 11.32 30.06 3.90
C ASN A 714 12.01 28.73 4.25
N THR A 715 12.75 28.13 3.32
CA THR A 715 13.54 26.92 3.61
C THR A 715 14.83 27.33 4.33
N PRO A 716 15.11 26.79 5.54
CA PRO A 716 16.29 27.14 6.32
C PRO A 716 17.55 26.42 5.85
N SER A 717 18.71 27.07 6.02
CA SER A 717 20.02 26.44 5.94
C SER A 717 20.38 25.66 7.21
N LEU A 718 21.51 24.97 7.20
CA LEU A 718 22.23 24.68 8.44
C LEU A 718 22.59 25.99 9.15
N ALA A 719 22.70 25.96 10.48
CA ALA A 719 23.03 27.15 11.25
C ALA A 719 24.55 27.37 11.28
N ALA A 720 24.99 28.59 10.98
CA ALA A 720 26.40 28.98 11.11
C ALA A 720 26.64 29.64 12.47
N LEU A 721 27.73 29.26 13.13
CA LEU A 721 28.11 29.75 14.45
C LEU A 721 29.26 30.77 14.36
N SER A 722 29.24 31.77 15.24
CA SER A 722 30.39 32.64 15.46
C SER A 722 31.45 31.96 16.33
N GLN A 723 32.66 32.51 16.33
CA GLN A 723 33.61 32.22 17.40
C GLN A 723 33.10 32.81 18.74
N PRO A 724 33.35 32.15 19.89
CA PRO A 724 33.06 32.73 21.20
C PRO A 724 33.84 34.03 21.38
N THR A 725 33.12 35.14 21.56
CA THR A 725 33.71 36.48 21.63
C THR A 725 33.43 37.12 22.98
N PRO A 726 34.47 37.50 23.75
CA PRO A 726 34.27 38.23 25.01
C PRO A 726 33.78 39.65 24.71
N VAL A 727 32.71 40.05 25.37
CA VAL A 727 32.12 41.38 25.26
C VAL A 727 32.07 42.01 26.64
N VAL A 728 32.47 43.29 26.74
CA VAL A 728 32.44 44.07 27.97
C VAL A 728 31.11 44.84 28.07
N GLY A 729 30.34 44.56 29.12
CA GLY A 729 29.01 45.12 29.41
C GLY A 729 28.93 45.78 30.79
N LYS A 730 27.72 45.94 31.35
CA LYS A 730 27.50 46.44 32.73
C LYS A 730 27.94 45.41 33.78
N THR A 731 28.44 45.85 34.94
CA THR A 731 28.93 45.00 36.05
C THR A 731 28.31 45.40 37.40
N GLY A 732 27.68 44.46 38.13
CA GLY A 732 27.18 44.65 39.52
C GLY A 732 26.21 43.54 39.94
N VAL A 733 26.20 43.18 41.24
CA VAL A 733 25.22 42.23 41.84
C VAL A 733 24.02 43.01 42.42
N PRO A 734 22.81 42.42 42.50
CA PRO A 734 21.65 43.10 43.07
C PRO A 734 21.87 43.40 44.56
N PRO A 735 21.36 44.54 45.08
CA PRO A 735 21.42 44.82 46.51
C PRO A 735 20.50 43.87 47.32
N ARG A 736 20.72 43.77 48.64
CA ARG A 736 19.83 43.01 49.55
C ARG A 736 18.44 43.66 49.67
N LEU A 737 17.46 42.91 50.18
CA LEU A 737 16.15 43.46 50.58
C LEU A 737 16.28 44.61 51.60
N ALA A 738 15.34 45.55 51.58
CA ALA A 738 15.33 46.67 52.53
C ALA A 738 14.70 46.27 53.88
N SER A 739 13.68 45.41 53.87
CA SER A 739 13.09 44.82 55.09
C SER A 739 12.41 43.48 54.82
N LEU A 740 12.22 42.69 55.89
CA LEU A 740 11.44 41.44 55.93
C LEU A 740 10.75 41.35 57.30
N ALA A 741 9.45 41.12 57.33
CA ALA A 741 8.63 41.05 58.54
C ALA A 741 7.56 39.96 58.45
N CYS A 742 7.19 39.37 59.60
CA CYS A 742 6.15 38.34 59.69
C CYS A 742 4.97 38.81 60.56
N GLU A 743 3.75 38.53 60.14
CA GLU A 743 2.50 38.74 60.88
C GLU A 743 1.81 37.40 61.17
N THR A 744 1.28 37.25 62.38
CA THR A 744 0.58 36.04 62.84
C THR A 744 -0.83 35.96 62.27
N LEU A 745 -1.21 34.79 61.70
CA LEU A 745 -2.58 34.47 61.26
C LEU A 745 -3.11 33.21 61.98
N ILE A 746 -4.43 33.00 61.98
CA ILE A 746 -5.03 31.74 62.45
C ILE A 746 -4.61 30.63 61.48
N PHE A 747 -3.92 29.60 62.00
CA PHE A 747 -3.34 28.51 61.20
C PHE A 747 -2.42 28.96 60.05
N GLY A 748 -1.77 30.13 60.18
CA GLY A 748 -0.89 30.66 59.13
C GLY A 748 0.06 31.78 59.57
N ILE A 749 0.97 32.17 58.68
CA ILE A 749 1.95 33.26 58.85
C ILE A 749 1.95 34.09 57.56
N ARG A 750 1.78 35.41 57.66
CA ARG A 750 1.99 36.33 56.54
C ARG A 750 3.42 36.89 56.58
N VAL A 751 4.11 36.89 55.45
CA VAL A 751 5.47 37.42 55.30
C VAL A 751 5.43 38.62 54.36
N LYS A 752 6.04 39.75 54.75
CA LYS A 752 6.11 40.99 53.95
C LYS A 752 7.55 41.46 53.83
N TRP A 753 7.94 41.99 52.66
CA TRP A 753 9.26 42.56 52.42
C TRP A 753 9.20 43.87 51.64
N SER A 754 10.29 44.63 51.63
CA SER A 754 10.41 45.87 50.84
C SER A 754 11.71 45.93 50.04
N PHE A 755 11.71 46.73 48.98
CA PHE A 755 12.82 46.90 48.04
C PHE A 755 13.62 48.17 48.34
N PRO A 756 14.96 48.18 48.17
CA PRO A 756 15.76 49.40 48.23
C PRO A 756 15.43 50.37 47.09
N ASP A 757 15.76 51.66 47.25
CA ASP A 757 15.63 52.65 46.17
C ASP A 757 16.53 52.29 44.97
N GLY A 758 15.99 52.42 43.75
CA GLY A 758 16.75 52.27 42.50
C GLY A 758 16.84 50.85 41.90
N VAL A 759 16.17 49.84 42.47
CA VAL A 759 16.29 48.41 42.05
C VAL A 759 15.38 47.98 40.89
N THR A 760 15.22 48.84 39.88
CA THR A 760 14.32 48.62 38.72
C THR A 760 14.69 47.42 37.83
N ASP A 761 15.89 46.87 38.03
CA ASP A 761 16.46 45.71 37.35
C ASP A 761 16.17 44.36 38.06
N THR A 762 15.53 44.39 39.23
CA THR A 762 15.10 43.18 39.95
C THR A 762 14.08 42.38 39.13
N GLN A 763 14.32 41.08 38.97
CA GLN A 763 13.35 40.15 38.37
C GLN A 763 12.41 39.58 39.42
N ARG A 764 12.96 39.10 40.54
CA ARG A 764 12.20 38.39 41.58
C ARG A 764 12.88 38.43 42.96
N THR A 765 12.08 38.20 44.00
CA THR A 765 12.51 37.96 45.37
C THR A 765 12.37 36.48 45.70
N GLU A 766 13.45 35.86 46.18
CA GLU A 766 13.44 34.51 46.75
C GLU A 766 13.14 34.59 48.25
N ILE A 767 12.19 33.78 48.74
CA ILE A 767 11.90 33.62 50.18
C ILE A 767 12.17 32.19 50.63
N TRP A 768 12.84 32.06 51.77
CA TRP A 768 13.24 30.78 52.37
C TRP A 768 12.82 30.74 53.84
N ALA A 769 12.53 29.55 54.34
CA ALA A 769 12.17 29.32 55.73
C ALA A 769 12.85 28.09 56.35
N ASN A 770 12.99 28.06 57.67
CA ASN A 770 13.50 26.90 58.42
C ASN A 770 12.82 26.82 59.81
N THR A 771 12.77 25.63 60.40
CA THR A 771 12.32 25.42 61.78
C THR A 771 13.41 25.75 62.81
N SER A 772 14.67 25.81 62.41
CA SER A 772 15.79 26.33 63.21
C SER A 772 16.26 27.70 62.69
N PRO A 773 16.87 28.56 63.52
CA PRO A 773 17.35 29.88 63.10
C PRO A 773 18.71 29.80 62.36
N GLN A 774 18.88 28.81 61.46
CA GLN A 774 20.08 28.60 60.65
C GLN A 774 19.85 29.08 59.21
N ARG A 775 20.75 29.93 58.70
CA ARG A 775 20.61 30.63 57.41
C ARG A 775 20.68 29.64 56.22
N PRO A 776 20.00 29.92 55.08
CA PRO A 776 19.94 28.97 53.97
C PRO A 776 21.28 28.55 53.33
N ASP A 777 22.33 29.36 53.48
CA ASP A 777 23.68 29.12 52.97
C ASP A 777 24.66 28.59 54.05
N ASP A 778 24.17 28.29 55.25
CA ASP A 778 24.96 27.63 56.30
C ASP A 778 25.07 26.12 55.98
N PRO A 779 26.27 25.60 55.65
CA PRO A 779 26.45 24.18 55.34
C PRO A 779 26.18 23.26 56.54
N ALA A 780 26.08 23.80 57.76
CA ALA A 780 25.71 23.06 58.98
C ALA A 780 24.21 23.14 59.33
N ALA A 781 23.36 23.70 58.46
CA ALA A 781 21.92 23.79 58.69
C ALA A 781 21.25 22.40 58.77
N ASN A 782 20.63 22.08 59.91
CA ASN A 782 19.88 20.86 60.13
C ASN A 782 18.64 21.13 61.03
N PRO A 783 17.40 20.94 60.54
CA PRO A 783 17.03 20.40 59.23
C PRO A 783 17.34 21.36 58.08
N ALA A 784 17.35 20.82 56.86
CA ALA A 784 17.62 21.60 55.65
C ALA A 784 16.57 22.72 55.46
N PRO A 785 16.99 23.93 55.08
CA PRO A 785 16.11 25.07 54.87
C PRO A 785 15.18 24.84 53.67
N TYR A 786 13.93 25.27 53.79
CA TYR A 786 12.88 25.14 52.79
C TYR A 786 12.82 26.38 51.88
N HIS A 787 12.89 26.18 50.56
CA HIS A 787 12.58 27.24 49.59
C HIS A 787 11.06 27.41 49.53
N MET A 788 10.56 28.59 49.91
CA MET A 788 9.11 28.85 49.93
C MET A 788 8.56 29.28 48.58
N GLY A 789 9.40 29.90 47.74
CA GLY A 789 9.02 30.30 46.40
C GLY A 789 9.70 31.59 45.92
N ASP A 790 9.41 31.88 44.66
CA ASP A 790 9.96 32.97 43.87
C ASP A 790 8.86 33.95 43.50
N TYR A 791 9.00 35.21 43.94
CA TYR A 791 7.98 36.24 43.77
C TYR A 791 8.48 37.33 42.81
N GLY A 792 7.84 37.48 41.65
CA GLY A 792 8.25 38.47 40.64
C GLY A 792 8.19 39.91 41.17
N TYR A 793 9.15 40.76 40.77
CA TYR A 793 9.12 42.18 41.10
C TYR A 793 7.89 42.87 40.46
N PRO A 794 7.14 43.74 41.16
CA PRO A 794 7.41 44.30 42.50
C PRO A 794 6.58 43.65 43.64
N THR A 795 6.31 42.34 43.59
CA THR A 795 5.59 41.65 44.68
C THR A 795 6.35 41.77 46.00
N SER A 796 5.64 42.11 47.07
CA SER A 796 6.23 42.52 48.36
C SER A 796 5.68 41.76 49.58
N GLY A 797 5.04 40.60 49.38
CA GLY A 797 4.52 39.77 50.47
C GLY A 797 3.84 38.48 50.00
N THR A 798 3.65 37.55 50.93
CA THR A 798 2.97 36.25 50.73
C THR A 798 2.35 35.75 52.05
N GLU A 799 1.50 34.74 51.98
CA GLU A 799 0.87 34.09 53.15
C GLU A 799 1.05 32.58 53.11
N LEU A 800 1.44 32.01 54.24
CA LEU A 800 1.54 30.57 54.47
C LEU A 800 0.37 30.14 55.35
N HIS A 801 -0.47 29.23 54.85
CA HIS A 801 -1.65 28.70 55.54
C HIS A 801 -1.49 27.19 55.80
N GLY A 802 -2.34 26.62 56.65
CA GLY A 802 -2.34 25.18 56.97
C GLY A 802 -1.33 24.76 58.04
N LEU A 803 -0.82 25.73 58.83
CA LEU A 803 0.06 25.47 59.97
C LEU A 803 -0.75 25.11 61.22
N MET A 804 -0.23 24.23 62.08
CA MET A 804 -0.84 23.99 63.40
C MET A 804 -0.76 25.25 64.27
N ALA A 805 -1.73 25.45 65.16
CA ALA A 805 -1.72 26.58 66.10
C ALA A 805 -0.39 26.66 66.87
N GLY A 806 0.20 27.85 66.96
CA GLY A 806 1.47 28.08 67.64
C GLY A 806 2.76 27.64 66.92
N THR A 807 2.69 27.13 65.69
CA THR A 807 3.88 26.74 64.90
C THR A 807 4.78 27.94 64.61
N SER A 808 6.09 27.83 64.87
CA SER A 808 7.09 28.88 64.61
C SER A 808 8.04 28.51 63.47
N LEU A 809 8.31 29.45 62.56
CA LEU A 809 9.28 29.34 61.47
C LEU A 809 10.18 30.58 61.41
N TYR A 810 11.39 30.42 60.90
CA TYR A 810 12.38 31.46 60.70
C TYR A 810 12.55 31.76 59.20
N PHE A 811 12.57 33.03 58.79
CA PHE A 811 12.51 33.45 57.38
C PHE A 811 13.71 34.32 56.96
N TRP A 812 14.09 34.17 55.68
CA TRP A 812 15.08 34.98 54.96
C TRP A 812 14.59 35.30 53.55
N GLY A 813 15.11 36.39 52.97
CA GLY A 813 14.87 36.71 51.56
C GLY A 813 16.04 37.38 50.86
N ARG A 814 16.09 37.29 49.54
CA ARG A 814 17.11 37.95 48.68
C ARG A 814 16.56 38.31 47.30
N LEU A 815 17.23 39.23 46.61
CA LEU A 815 16.84 39.70 45.27
C LEU A 815 17.64 39.01 44.16
N ILE A 816 16.99 38.75 43.03
CA ILE A 816 17.60 38.27 41.79
C ILE A 816 17.26 39.25 40.67
N ASP A 817 18.24 39.70 39.90
CA ASP A 817 18.01 40.59 38.76
C ASP A 817 17.54 39.84 37.49
N LYS A 818 17.11 40.59 36.47
CA LYS A 818 16.69 40.05 35.16
C LYS A 818 17.80 39.30 34.40
N ALA A 819 19.05 39.42 34.83
CA ALA A 819 20.19 38.71 34.26
C ALA A 819 20.55 37.43 35.04
N GLY A 820 19.88 37.14 36.17
CA GLY A 820 20.09 35.96 36.99
C GLY A 820 21.19 36.09 38.05
N ASN A 821 21.73 37.29 38.28
CA ASN A 821 22.68 37.50 39.37
C ASN A 821 21.95 37.45 40.72
N ILE A 822 22.58 36.84 41.72
CA ILE A 822 21.98 36.58 43.04
C ILE A 822 22.50 37.62 44.04
N GLY A 823 21.59 38.36 44.67
CA GLY A 823 21.90 39.35 45.70
C GLY A 823 22.09 38.73 47.10
N PRO A 824 22.61 39.50 48.07
CA PRO A 824 22.83 39.04 49.43
C PRO A 824 21.53 38.79 50.22
N TRP A 825 21.59 37.91 51.23
CA TRP A 825 20.48 37.58 52.13
C TRP A 825 20.08 38.74 53.06
N TYR A 826 18.80 38.79 53.40
CA TYR A 826 18.23 39.61 54.47
C TYR A 826 17.39 38.73 55.43
N PRO A 827 17.56 38.85 56.76
CA PRO A 827 18.58 39.65 57.45
C PRO A 827 19.98 39.04 57.24
N GLU A 828 21.01 39.89 57.30
CA GLU A 828 22.41 39.48 57.10
C GLU A 828 22.89 38.51 58.19
N ALA A 829 22.42 38.72 59.43
CA ALA A 829 22.66 37.84 60.58
C ALA A 829 21.35 37.58 61.34
N GLY A 830 21.20 36.38 61.88
CA GLY A 830 19.97 35.93 62.56
C GLY A 830 18.87 35.54 61.58
N ALA A 831 17.62 35.56 62.05
CA ALA A 831 16.45 35.18 61.27
C ALA A 831 15.19 35.90 61.73
N ILE A 832 14.22 36.11 60.84
CA ILE A 832 12.93 36.69 61.22
C ILE A 832 11.98 35.57 61.63
N LYS A 833 11.54 35.56 62.89
CA LYS A 833 10.61 34.54 63.40
C LYS A 833 9.16 34.93 63.09
N GLY A 834 8.43 34.07 62.37
CA GLY A 834 6.97 34.12 62.25
C GLY A 834 6.33 32.97 63.03
N GLN A 835 5.16 33.20 63.62
CA GLN A 835 4.42 32.18 64.36
C GLN A 835 2.94 32.25 64.02
N SER A 836 2.29 31.11 63.76
CA SER A 836 0.84 31.04 63.61
C SER A 836 0.14 31.18 64.96
N SER A 837 -1.08 31.70 64.98
CA SER A 837 -1.77 32.04 66.22
C SER A 837 -1.84 30.83 67.16
N SER A 838 -1.45 31.02 68.41
CA SER A 838 -1.63 30.06 69.50
C SER A 838 -2.83 30.41 70.39
N ASP A 839 -3.56 31.48 70.06
CA ASP A 839 -4.75 31.92 70.78
C ASP A 839 -5.98 31.15 70.30
N ALA A 840 -6.71 30.52 71.23
CA ALA A 840 -7.87 29.70 70.96
C ALA A 840 -9.15 30.53 70.73
N ALA A 841 -9.21 31.80 71.20
CA ALA A 841 -10.42 32.61 71.12
C ALA A 841 -10.92 32.86 69.67
N PRO A 842 -10.05 33.21 68.70
CA PRO A 842 -10.48 33.40 67.31
C PRO A 842 -10.88 32.09 66.60
N ILE A 843 -10.36 30.95 67.06
CA ILE A 843 -10.71 29.62 66.54
C ILE A 843 -12.10 29.19 67.04
N LEU A 844 -12.42 29.49 68.31
CA LEU A 844 -13.76 29.26 68.88
C LEU A 844 -14.82 30.13 68.20
N GLU A 845 -14.52 31.39 67.89
CA GLU A 845 -15.45 32.32 67.22
C GLU A 845 -15.81 31.83 65.80
N LEU A 846 -14.85 31.24 65.07
CA LEU A 846 -15.08 30.64 63.74
C LEU A 846 -15.98 29.38 63.78
N LEU A 847 -16.00 28.66 64.91
CA LEU A 847 -16.80 27.44 65.14
C LEU A 847 -18.18 27.75 65.76
N THR A 848 -18.41 29.00 66.20
CA THR A 848 -19.67 29.41 66.83
C THR A 848 -20.69 29.76 65.76
N GLY A 849 -21.72 28.92 65.60
CA GLY A 849 -22.81 29.12 64.64
C GLY A 849 -22.86 28.14 63.45
N GLN A 850 -21.93 27.18 63.35
CA GLN A 850 -21.98 26.09 62.36
C GLN A 850 -22.47 24.74 62.93
N ILE A 851 -22.97 24.70 64.17
CA ILE A 851 -23.57 23.50 64.78
C ILE A 851 -24.98 23.85 65.28
N GLU A 852 -25.98 23.72 64.40
CA GLU A 852 -27.39 23.74 64.82
C GLU A 852 -27.86 22.33 65.21
N LYS A 853 -28.60 22.27 66.32
CA LYS A 853 -28.90 21.09 67.15
C LYS A 853 -29.68 19.95 66.46
N ASP A 854 -30.22 20.18 65.27
CA ASP A 854 -31.25 19.29 64.69
C ASP A 854 -30.68 18.30 63.67
N GLN A 855 -29.52 18.60 63.07
CA GLN A 855 -28.79 17.66 62.22
C GLN A 855 -27.87 16.75 63.05
N LEU A 856 -27.27 17.28 64.12
CA LEU A 856 -26.39 16.52 65.02
C LEU A 856 -27.14 15.45 65.82
N ALA A 857 -28.43 15.63 66.14
CA ALA A 857 -29.20 14.63 66.90
C ALA A 857 -29.69 13.43 66.06
N LYS A 858 -29.65 13.53 64.72
CA LYS A 858 -30.04 12.45 63.81
C LYS A 858 -28.83 11.58 63.47
N ASP A 859 -27.70 12.22 63.16
CA ASP A 859 -26.44 11.53 62.89
C ASP A 859 -25.81 10.93 64.17
N LEU A 860 -26.05 11.50 65.37
CA LEU A 860 -25.62 10.85 66.63
C LEU A 860 -26.42 9.58 66.95
N ARG A 861 -27.71 9.48 66.62
CA ARG A 861 -28.48 8.25 66.93
C ARG A 861 -28.11 7.10 65.99
N ASP A 862 -27.93 7.39 64.72
CA ASP A 862 -27.54 6.39 63.73
C ASP A 862 -26.06 5.95 63.89
N THR A 863 -25.21 6.78 64.51
CA THR A 863 -23.79 6.44 64.83
C THR A 863 -23.62 5.84 66.23
N ILE A 864 -24.46 6.18 67.22
CA ILE A 864 -24.41 5.58 68.57
C ILE A 864 -24.87 4.12 68.54
N ASP A 865 -25.86 3.76 67.71
CA ASP A 865 -26.26 2.35 67.52
C ASP A 865 -25.19 1.52 66.77
N SER A 866 -24.14 2.15 66.19
CA SER A 866 -23.04 1.46 65.49
C SER A 866 -21.66 1.58 66.16
N VAL A 867 -21.56 2.16 67.36
CA VAL A 867 -20.28 2.36 68.09
C VAL A 867 -20.26 1.72 69.48
N ASP A 868 -21.32 1.00 69.88
CA ASP A 868 -21.25 0.05 71.01
C ASP A 868 -20.45 -1.24 70.66
N ASP A 869 -20.09 -1.48 69.40
CA ASP A 869 -19.34 -2.67 68.95
C ASP A 869 -17.79 -2.51 68.88
N LEU A 870 -17.23 -1.35 69.26
CA LEU A 870 -15.78 -1.09 69.24
C LEU A 870 -15.11 -1.02 70.63
N ALA A 871 -15.88 -1.22 71.70
CA ALA A 871 -15.36 -1.49 73.05
C ALA A 871 -14.97 -2.97 73.28
N ALA A 872 -15.05 -3.83 72.25
CA ALA A 872 -14.77 -5.26 72.34
C ALA A 872 -13.32 -5.69 71.99
N PHE A 873 -12.44 -4.77 71.58
CA PHE A 873 -11.08 -5.13 71.10
C PHE A 873 -9.95 -5.03 72.14
N VAL A 874 -10.26 -4.83 73.42
CA VAL A 874 -9.32 -5.08 74.53
C VAL A 874 -10.08 -5.82 75.65
N GLN A 875 -10.43 -7.07 75.39
CA GLN A 875 -10.93 -8.00 76.42
C GLN A 875 -9.80 -8.99 76.76
N PRO A 876 -9.45 -9.19 78.05
CA PRO A 876 -8.53 -10.26 78.44
C PRO A 876 -9.13 -11.64 78.09
N PRO A 877 -8.32 -12.64 77.69
CA PRO A 877 -8.84 -13.95 77.30
C PRO A 877 -9.63 -14.63 78.43
N THR A 878 -10.78 -15.17 78.10
CA THR A 878 -11.76 -15.76 79.02
C THR A 878 -11.14 -16.89 79.86
N PRO A 879 -11.48 -16.98 81.17
CA PRO A 879 -11.05 -18.09 82.00
C PRO A 879 -11.53 -19.42 81.42
N TRP A 880 -10.67 -20.45 81.41
CA TRP A 880 -11.08 -21.78 80.95
C TRP A 880 -12.15 -22.36 81.87
N ASP A 881 -13.25 -22.79 81.27
CA ASP A 881 -14.38 -23.47 81.90
C ASP A 881 -14.55 -24.89 81.31
N ALA A 882 -14.69 -25.88 82.19
CA ALA A 882 -14.83 -27.28 81.82
C ALA A 882 -16.15 -27.60 81.10
N GLU A 883 -17.21 -26.81 81.27
CA GLU A 883 -18.53 -27.10 80.67
C GLU A 883 -18.67 -26.60 79.23
N LEU A 884 -17.65 -25.95 78.68
CA LEU A 884 -17.66 -25.37 77.34
C LEU A 884 -16.75 -26.14 76.38
N ALA A 885 -17.20 -26.25 75.13
CA ALA A 885 -16.36 -26.74 74.04
C ALA A 885 -15.54 -25.57 73.47
N TYR A 886 -14.27 -25.81 73.16
CA TYR A 886 -13.34 -24.87 72.56
C TYR A 886 -12.87 -25.40 71.21
N HIS A 887 -12.71 -24.53 70.24
CA HIS A 887 -12.18 -24.90 68.94
C HIS A 887 -10.66 -24.77 68.88
N LYS A 888 -10.03 -25.53 67.99
CA LYS A 888 -8.59 -25.43 67.71
C LYS A 888 -8.23 -23.99 67.36
N GLY A 889 -7.37 -23.39 68.18
CA GLY A 889 -6.93 -21.99 68.06
C GLY A 889 -7.43 -21.08 69.17
N ASP A 890 -8.48 -21.48 69.91
CA ASP A 890 -9.05 -20.68 70.99
C ASP A 890 -8.04 -20.50 72.12
N VAL A 891 -8.00 -19.29 72.69
CA VAL A 891 -7.09 -18.94 73.79
C VAL A 891 -7.87 -18.68 75.05
N VAL A 892 -7.58 -19.45 76.10
CA VAL A 892 -8.22 -19.38 77.41
C VAL A 892 -7.19 -19.06 78.49
N SER A 893 -7.60 -18.37 79.54
CA SER A 893 -6.75 -18.11 80.70
C SER A 893 -7.04 -19.09 81.84
N LEU A 894 -6.02 -19.64 82.49
CA LEU A 894 -6.18 -20.48 83.68
C LEU A 894 -4.97 -20.28 84.58
N ASP A 895 -5.22 -20.03 85.87
CA ASP A 895 -4.17 -19.86 86.90
C ASP A 895 -3.09 -18.82 86.54
N GLY A 896 -3.49 -17.71 85.90
CA GLY A 896 -2.59 -16.60 85.54
C GLY A 896 -1.72 -16.85 84.30
N ARG A 897 -1.99 -17.92 83.55
CA ARG A 897 -1.36 -18.24 82.26
C ARG A 897 -2.40 -18.34 81.15
N MET A 898 -1.95 -18.17 79.91
CA MET A 898 -2.76 -18.30 78.71
C MET A 898 -2.43 -19.61 78.00
N TYR A 899 -3.46 -20.32 77.53
CA TYR A 899 -3.32 -21.58 76.81
C TYR A 899 -4.09 -21.53 75.49
N ARG A 900 -3.49 -22.00 74.40
CA ARG A 900 -4.14 -22.13 73.08
C ARG A 900 -4.53 -23.57 72.79
N ALA A 901 -5.77 -23.82 72.40
CA ALA A 901 -6.22 -25.15 71.96
C ALA A 901 -5.51 -25.55 70.65
N LEU A 902 -4.88 -26.72 70.62
CA LEU A 902 -4.22 -27.29 69.44
C LEU A 902 -5.13 -28.22 68.62
N VAL A 903 -6.30 -28.59 69.17
CA VAL A 903 -7.38 -29.35 68.54
C VAL A 903 -8.73 -28.85 69.08
N ASP A 904 -9.84 -29.19 68.42
CA ASP A 904 -11.17 -28.93 68.97
C ASP A 904 -11.38 -29.77 70.25
N VAL A 905 -11.73 -29.10 71.35
CA VAL A 905 -11.97 -29.65 72.67
C VAL A 905 -13.47 -29.60 72.95
N ALA A 906 -14.16 -30.73 73.02
CA ALA A 906 -15.58 -30.75 73.37
C ALA A 906 -15.83 -30.31 74.83
N ALA A 907 -17.05 -29.87 75.15
CA ALA A 907 -17.49 -29.55 76.51
C ALA A 907 -17.29 -30.76 77.44
N GLY A 908 -16.64 -30.55 78.58
CA GLY A 908 -16.17 -31.61 79.50
C GLY A 908 -14.81 -32.22 79.13
N GLY A 909 -14.14 -31.70 78.08
CA GLY A 909 -12.87 -32.21 77.56
C GLY A 909 -11.64 -31.88 78.41
N ALA A 910 -10.46 -32.21 77.90
CA ALA A 910 -9.20 -32.08 78.63
C ALA A 910 -8.94 -30.63 79.10
N LYS A 911 -8.57 -30.48 80.38
CA LYS A 911 -8.27 -29.19 81.02
C LYS A 911 -6.92 -28.62 80.55
N PRO A 912 -6.78 -27.32 80.22
CA PRO A 912 -5.51 -26.70 79.87
C PRO A 912 -4.44 -26.93 80.93
N GLY A 913 -3.21 -27.23 80.49
CA GLY A 913 -2.09 -27.61 81.36
C GLY A 913 -2.07 -29.09 81.79
N THR A 914 -3.07 -29.89 81.39
CA THR A 914 -3.10 -31.34 81.72
C THR A 914 -2.75 -32.26 80.55
N ASP A 915 -2.96 -31.81 79.30
CA ASP A 915 -2.57 -32.53 78.09
C ASP A 915 -2.00 -31.54 77.05
N GLU A 916 -0.68 -31.61 76.83
CA GLU A 916 0.06 -30.72 75.93
C GLU A 916 -0.26 -30.97 74.44
N ALA A 917 -0.85 -32.12 74.09
CA ALA A 917 -1.32 -32.36 72.72
C ALA A 917 -2.60 -31.58 72.40
N VAL A 918 -3.36 -31.22 73.44
CA VAL A 918 -4.66 -30.52 73.32
C VAL A 918 -4.51 -29.04 73.61
N TRP A 919 -3.68 -28.64 74.58
CA TRP A 919 -3.49 -27.23 74.97
C TRP A 919 -2.01 -26.86 75.02
N ARG A 920 -1.65 -25.74 74.40
CA ARG A 920 -0.30 -25.18 74.43
C ARG A 920 -0.23 -23.95 75.32
N ASP A 921 0.64 -23.96 76.34
CA ASP A 921 0.93 -22.78 77.16
C ASP A 921 1.61 -21.69 76.31
N VAL A 922 1.04 -20.49 76.30
CA VAL A 922 1.52 -19.31 75.55
C VAL A 922 2.03 -18.19 76.46
N GLY A 923 2.13 -18.40 77.78
CA GLY A 923 2.81 -17.51 78.72
C GLY A 923 1.93 -16.91 79.83
N ALA A 924 2.54 -16.14 80.74
CA ALA A 924 1.88 -15.50 81.88
C ALA A 924 1.16 -14.19 81.52
N VAL A 925 0.08 -13.86 82.24
CA VAL A 925 -0.86 -12.76 81.91
C VAL A 925 -0.27 -11.34 82.15
N GLU A 926 0.83 -11.15 82.89
CA GLU A 926 1.36 -9.82 83.30
C GLU A 926 2.83 -9.49 82.93
N GLN A 927 3.47 -10.14 81.96
CA GLN A 927 4.70 -9.60 81.34
C GLN A 927 4.60 -9.48 79.83
N THR A 928 5.20 -8.41 79.30
CA THR A 928 5.61 -8.14 77.92
C THR A 928 4.50 -7.76 76.92
N ALA A 929 4.52 -6.58 76.28
CA ALA A 929 5.61 -6.01 75.46
C ALA A 929 6.28 -7.01 74.47
N ALA A 930 5.76 -8.22 74.35
CA ALA A 930 6.19 -9.26 73.40
C ALA A 930 4.97 -9.95 72.74
N GLY A 931 3.74 -9.68 73.23
CA GLY A 931 2.50 -10.11 72.58
C GLY A 931 2.20 -9.39 71.25
N LEU A 932 2.68 -8.15 71.06
CA LEU A 932 2.59 -7.49 69.74
C LEU A 932 3.59 -8.06 68.72
N ALA A 933 4.61 -8.81 69.18
CA ALA A 933 5.59 -9.46 68.30
C ALA A 933 5.14 -10.85 67.81
N MET A 934 4.08 -11.44 68.38
CA MET A 934 3.56 -12.74 67.94
C MET A 934 2.41 -12.67 66.93
N GLN A 935 1.74 -11.52 66.77
CA GLN A 935 0.89 -11.28 65.59
C GLN A 935 1.69 -10.82 64.35
N LEU A 936 3.00 -10.61 64.50
CA LEU A 936 3.95 -10.47 63.38
C LEU A 936 4.78 -11.74 63.13
N SER A 937 4.64 -12.78 63.96
CA SER A 937 5.35 -14.07 63.82
C SER A 937 4.50 -15.20 63.20
N ASP A 938 3.21 -14.95 62.93
CA ASP A 938 2.36 -15.77 62.04
C ASP A 938 2.19 -15.10 60.67
N THR A 939 3.25 -14.47 60.16
CA THR A 939 3.62 -14.65 58.76
C THR A 939 4.90 -15.47 58.73
N THR A 940 4.72 -16.75 58.44
CA THR A 940 5.77 -17.72 58.18
C THR A 940 6.77 -17.19 57.14
N LEU A 941 7.88 -16.60 57.61
CA LEU A 941 9.15 -16.63 56.89
C LEU A 941 10.02 -17.67 57.60
N LYS A 942 9.77 -18.94 57.26
CA LYS A 942 10.79 -19.97 57.39
C LYS A 942 11.95 -19.56 56.48
N VAL A 943 13.04 -19.10 57.10
CA VAL A 943 14.37 -19.37 56.59
C VAL A 943 14.66 -20.83 56.92
N GLU A 944 14.51 -21.70 55.93
CA GLU A 944 15.22 -22.98 55.86
C GLU A 944 16.04 -22.94 54.57
N GLU A 945 17.33 -22.67 54.73
CA GLU A 945 18.33 -23.01 53.73
C GLU A 945 18.67 -24.49 53.93
N LEU A 946 18.39 -25.32 52.91
CA LEU A 946 18.93 -26.65 52.52
C LEU A 946 17.81 -27.38 51.76
N ASP A 947 17.76 -27.45 50.43
CA ASP A 947 18.76 -28.07 49.54
C ASP A 947 19.16 -27.13 48.38
N GLY A 948 20.04 -26.17 48.69
CA GLY A 948 20.92 -25.50 47.74
C GLY A 948 20.27 -24.93 46.47
N GLU A 949 19.96 -23.63 46.53
CA GLU A 949 19.66 -22.76 45.37
C GLU A 949 18.24 -22.84 44.80
N VAL A 950 17.37 -21.88 45.20
CA VAL A 950 16.20 -21.51 44.38
C VAL A 950 16.08 -20.00 44.27
N ARG A 951 16.41 -19.53 43.06
CA ARG A 951 15.97 -18.28 42.43
C ARG A 951 14.55 -18.45 41.88
N ALA A 952 13.65 -17.52 42.19
CA ALA A 952 12.44 -17.18 41.42
C ALA A 952 12.01 -15.77 41.88
N THR A 953 11.97 -14.71 41.08
CA THR A 953 11.29 -14.40 39.81
C THR A 953 9.76 -14.47 39.91
N ALA A 954 9.09 -13.31 40.12
CA ALA A 954 8.06 -12.76 39.23
C ALA A 954 7.39 -11.47 39.79
N THR A 955 7.77 -10.33 39.20
CA THR A 955 6.93 -9.23 38.67
C THR A 955 5.51 -8.96 39.21
N LYS A 956 5.31 -7.74 39.76
CA LYS A 956 4.30 -6.76 39.26
C LYS A 956 4.58 -5.31 39.72
N THR A 957 4.62 -4.42 38.73
CA THR A 957 4.08 -3.03 38.68
C THR A 957 4.52 -1.94 39.67
N ASP A 958 5.16 -0.93 39.06
CA ASP A 958 5.17 0.54 39.27
C ASP A 958 5.78 1.24 40.49
N ALA A 959 6.69 2.16 40.12
CA ALA A 959 7.02 3.46 40.71
C ALA A 959 7.76 3.50 42.07
N VAL A 960 9.03 3.95 42.03
CA VAL A 960 9.61 5.11 42.76
C VAL A 960 11.15 4.99 42.83
N TYR A 961 11.82 6.05 42.37
CA TYR A 961 13.15 6.62 42.68
C TYR A 961 14.22 5.82 43.45
N ALA A 962 15.48 5.89 42.97
CA ALA A 962 16.62 6.35 43.80
C ALA A 962 17.91 6.61 42.99
N GLN A 963 18.18 7.89 42.79
CA GLN A 963 19.50 8.50 42.70
C GLN A 963 20.15 8.38 44.10
N VAL A 964 21.39 7.88 44.25
CA VAL A 964 22.10 8.01 45.54
C VAL A 964 23.54 8.43 45.30
N ASN A 965 23.86 9.58 45.91
CA ASN A 965 25.16 10.19 46.09
C ASN A 965 26.23 9.22 46.63
N PRO A 966 27.52 9.44 46.31
CA PRO A 966 28.61 8.87 47.09
C PRO A 966 28.61 9.46 48.51
N THR A 967 28.65 8.58 49.52
CA THR A 967 28.92 8.92 50.91
C THR A 967 30.42 9.18 51.14
N PRO A 968 30.79 10.07 52.08
CA PRO A 968 32.18 10.41 52.37
C PRO A 968 32.95 9.30 53.10
N VAL A 969 34.26 9.30 52.86
CA VAL A 969 35.32 8.56 53.56
C VAL A 969 35.37 8.91 55.05
N GLY A 970 35.61 7.89 55.88
CA GLY A 970 36.30 8.04 57.17
C GLY A 970 35.50 7.59 58.39
N VAL A 971 35.41 6.28 58.60
CA VAL A 971 35.26 5.75 59.96
C VAL A 971 36.68 5.60 60.50
N ASP A 972 37.03 6.25 61.61
CA ASP A 972 37.40 5.41 62.74
C ASP A 972 37.40 6.06 64.12
N LEU A 973 37.19 5.13 65.06
CA LEU A 973 37.34 5.10 66.50
C LEU A 973 38.12 6.23 67.19
N GLY A 974 37.79 6.41 68.47
CA GLY A 974 38.49 7.32 69.37
C GLY A 974 40.02 7.20 69.35
N ASP A 975 40.62 8.29 69.82
CA ASP A 975 42.05 8.54 70.07
C ASP A 975 42.90 9.18 68.94
N LYS A 976 43.06 10.50 69.11
CA LYS A 976 44.34 11.23 69.25
C LYS A 976 45.34 11.34 68.08
N VAL A 977 45.64 12.62 67.81
CA VAL A 977 46.98 13.23 67.60
C VAL A 977 47.56 13.21 66.17
N GLY A 978 47.61 14.40 65.56
CA GLY A 978 48.90 15.10 65.36
C GLY A 978 49.45 15.29 63.93
N VAL A 979 49.49 16.57 63.51
CA VAL A 979 50.65 17.32 62.97
C VAL A 979 51.20 17.03 61.55
N ASP A 980 51.22 18.13 60.76
CA ASP A 980 52.13 18.57 59.68
C ASP A 980 52.14 18.00 58.22
N ASN A 981 51.84 18.94 57.31
CA ASN A 981 52.17 19.09 55.87
C ASN A 981 53.70 18.89 55.58
N PRO A 982 54.27 18.81 54.32
CA PRO A 982 53.71 18.99 52.97
C PRO A 982 54.27 18.11 51.79
N ILE A 983 53.54 18.13 50.65
CA ILE A 983 53.95 18.04 49.20
C ILE A 983 54.86 16.89 48.71
N LYS A 984 54.40 16.14 47.66
CA LYS A 984 55.09 16.03 46.34
C LYS A 984 54.15 15.70 45.16
N ALA A 985 54.11 16.64 44.22
CA ALA A 985 53.47 16.63 42.92
C ALA A 985 54.15 15.72 41.87
N GLY A 986 54.25 14.41 42.12
CA GLY A 986 54.92 13.45 41.21
C GLY A 986 54.11 12.24 40.77
N TRP A 987 52.93 12.00 41.37
CA TRP A 987 52.17 10.75 41.14
C TRP A 987 50.92 10.90 40.27
N VAL A 988 50.41 12.12 40.07
CA VAL A 988 49.19 12.36 39.27
C VAL A 988 49.49 12.43 37.76
N ALA A 989 50.74 12.68 37.36
CA ALA A 989 51.12 12.73 35.95
C ALA A 989 51.40 11.36 35.31
N ARG A 990 51.48 10.26 36.09
CA ARG A 990 51.72 8.91 35.55
C ARG A 990 50.44 8.10 35.33
N VAL A 991 49.40 8.34 36.13
CA VAL A 991 48.11 7.62 36.03
C VAL A 991 47.25 8.13 34.87
N LEU A 992 47.44 9.37 34.41
CA LEU A 992 46.72 9.90 33.25
C LEU A 992 47.23 9.38 31.89
N ALA A 993 48.47 8.87 31.81
CA ALA A 993 49.03 8.32 30.56
C ALA A 993 48.75 6.82 30.37
N GLU A 994 48.28 6.11 31.41
CA GLU A 994 47.97 4.67 31.37
C GLU A 994 46.47 4.41 31.11
N VAL A 995 45.60 5.42 31.30
CA VAL A 995 44.14 5.32 31.06
C VAL A 995 43.74 5.49 29.59
N ASP A 996 44.57 6.11 28.74
CA ASP A 996 44.27 6.27 27.30
C ASP A 996 44.55 5.00 26.47
N SER A 997 45.44 4.11 26.92
CA SER A 997 45.74 2.85 26.20
C SER A 997 44.64 1.78 26.40
N ASP A 998 43.99 1.76 27.56
CA ASP A 998 42.94 0.79 27.86
C ASP A 998 41.58 1.17 27.24
N HIS A 999 41.30 2.47 27.04
CA HIS A 999 40.12 2.91 26.29
C HIS A 999 40.16 2.51 24.81
N ALA A 1000 41.34 2.50 24.17
CA ALA A 1000 41.47 2.13 22.76
C ALA A 1000 41.30 0.62 22.51
N LEU A 1001 41.65 -0.24 23.48
CA LEU A 1001 41.37 -1.69 23.43
C LEU A 1001 39.90 -2.00 23.74
N GLY A 1002 39.27 -1.21 24.62
CA GLY A 1002 37.83 -1.26 24.89
C GLY A 1002 37.00 -0.99 23.63
N TYR A 1003 37.29 0.08 22.89
CA TYR A 1003 36.55 0.41 21.66
C TYR A 1003 36.66 -0.65 20.56
N ARG A 1004 37.79 -1.38 20.41
CA ARG A 1004 37.92 -2.46 19.41
C ARG A 1004 37.21 -3.74 19.82
N ILE A 1005 37.15 -4.06 21.11
CA ILE A 1005 36.42 -5.24 21.62
C ILE A 1005 34.92 -4.97 21.54
N GLU A 1006 34.46 -3.77 21.88
CA GLU A 1006 33.04 -3.38 21.82
C GLU A 1006 32.53 -3.31 20.36
N THR A 1007 33.32 -2.81 19.41
CA THR A 1007 32.98 -2.83 17.97
C THR A 1007 33.02 -4.23 17.35
N THR A 1008 33.95 -5.10 17.77
CA THR A 1008 34.02 -6.49 17.27
C THR A 1008 32.90 -7.35 17.84
N GLN A 1009 32.50 -7.10 19.10
CA GLN A 1009 31.39 -7.81 19.75
C GLN A 1009 30.02 -7.31 19.25
N ALA A 1010 29.90 -6.03 18.89
CA ALA A 1010 28.75 -5.49 18.16
C ALA A 1010 28.64 -6.06 16.74
N GLN A 1011 29.74 -6.17 15.98
CA GLN A 1011 29.72 -6.79 14.63
C GLN A 1011 29.36 -8.28 14.64
N ILE A 1012 29.80 -9.04 15.66
CA ILE A 1012 29.42 -10.46 15.81
C ILE A 1012 27.96 -10.60 16.30
N GLY A 1013 27.48 -9.66 17.12
CA GLY A 1013 26.08 -9.53 17.51
C GLY A 1013 25.16 -9.23 16.32
N ASP A 1014 25.55 -8.28 15.47
CA ASP A 1014 24.83 -7.89 14.26
C ASP A 1014 24.84 -9.01 13.20
N VAL A 1015 25.94 -9.75 13.05
CA VAL A 1015 25.98 -10.92 12.13
C VAL A 1015 25.11 -12.07 12.64
N ARG A 1016 25.07 -12.32 13.96
CA ARG A 1016 24.14 -13.31 14.54
C ARG A 1016 22.69 -12.86 14.46
N ALA A 1017 22.41 -11.57 14.64
CA ALA A 1017 21.09 -10.98 14.45
C ALA A 1017 20.66 -11.08 12.97
N ALA A 1018 21.50 -10.69 12.01
CA ALA A 1018 21.24 -10.77 10.57
C ALA A 1018 21.03 -12.21 10.08
N VAL A 1019 21.81 -13.19 10.57
CA VAL A 1019 21.61 -14.61 10.21
C VAL A 1019 20.33 -15.17 10.84
N THR A 1020 19.99 -14.74 12.06
CA THR A 1020 18.73 -15.16 12.72
C THR A 1020 17.51 -14.48 12.06
N GLU A 1021 17.65 -13.24 11.63
CA GLU A 1021 16.63 -12.46 10.91
C GLU A 1021 16.45 -12.95 9.47
N GLU A 1022 17.51 -13.38 8.77
CA GLU A 1022 17.41 -14.02 7.44
C GLU A 1022 16.84 -15.45 7.53
N THR A 1023 17.16 -16.21 8.59
CA THR A 1023 16.55 -17.52 8.84
C THR A 1023 15.06 -17.37 9.18
N LYS A 1024 14.71 -16.34 9.96
CA LYS A 1024 13.32 -15.98 10.27
C LYS A 1024 12.59 -15.46 9.02
N ALA A 1025 13.23 -14.68 8.17
CA ALA A 1025 12.69 -14.19 6.90
C ALA A 1025 12.48 -15.32 5.86
N ARG A 1026 13.33 -16.36 5.85
CA ARG A 1026 13.10 -17.56 5.01
C ARG A 1026 11.93 -18.41 5.52
N VAL A 1027 11.80 -18.58 6.83
CA VAL A 1027 10.67 -19.32 7.44
C VAL A 1027 9.35 -18.56 7.30
N GLU A 1028 9.37 -17.23 7.49
CA GLU A 1028 8.23 -16.35 7.23
C GLU A 1028 7.93 -16.26 5.73
N GLY A 1029 8.94 -16.36 4.85
CA GLY A 1029 8.80 -16.48 3.41
C GLY A 1029 8.16 -17.80 2.95
N GLU A 1030 8.54 -18.92 3.56
CA GLU A 1030 7.92 -20.24 3.32
C GLU A 1030 6.48 -20.30 3.86
N GLN A 1031 6.22 -19.70 5.02
CA GLN A 1031 4.87 -19.55 5.57
C GLN A 1031 4.01 -18.57 4.75
N ALA A 1032 4.61 -17.49 4.22
CA ALA A 1032 3.95 -16.57 3.30
C ALA A 1032 3.66 -17.22 1.95
N MET A 1033 4.51 -18.14 1.48
CA MET A 1033 4.28 -18.90 0.25
C MET A 1033 3.18 -19.95 0.44
N ALA A 1034 3.13 -20.63 1.58
CA ALA A 1034 2.02 -21.52 1.94
C ALA A 1034 0.70 -20.75 2.14
N SER A 1035 0.74 -19.60 2.83
CA SER A 1035 -0.41 -18.71 3.00
C SER A 1035 -0.88 -18.12 1.66
N ARG A 1036 0.04 -17.78 0.74
CA ARG A 1036 -0.28 -17.34 -0.63
C ARG A 1036 -0.88 -18.47 -1.47
N VAL A 1037 -0.45 -19.72 -1.32
CA VAL A 1037 -1.09 -20.85 -2.03
C VAL A 1037 -2.53 -21.04 -1.55
N THR A 1038 -2.78 -20.97 -0.24
CA THR A 1038 -4.14 -21.03 0.33
C THR A 1038 -4.99 -19.81 -0.02
N THR A 1039 -4.37 -18.62 -0.11
CA THR A 1039 -5.01 -17.37 -0.54
C THR A 1039 -5.28 -17.36 -2.05
N VAL A 1040 -4.46 -18.03 -2.87
CA VAL A 1040 -4.68 -18.20 -4.31
C VAL A 1040 -5.76 -19.24 -4.59
N GLU A 1041 -5.89 -20.29 -3.76
CA GLU A 1041 -7.03 -21.22 -3.80
C GLU A 1041 -8.34 -20.53 -3.37
N ALA A 1042 -8.29 -19.67 -2.35
CA ALA A 1042 -9.43 -18.83 -1.95
C ALA A 1042 -9.76 -17.76 -3.01
N ALA A 1043 -8.76 -17.11 -3.62
CA ALA A 1043 -8.94 -16.15 -4.70
C ALA A 1043 -9.42 -16.82 -6.01
N ALA A 1044 -9.09 -18.10 -6.24
CA ALA A 1044 -9.66 -18.89 -7.33
C ALA A 1044 -11.12 -19.30 -7.05
N GLY A 1045 -11.49 -19.51 -5.78
CA GLY A 1045 -12.88 -19.64 -5.33
C GLY A 1045 -13.68 -18.34 -5.49
N ASP A 1046 -13.08 -17.20 -5.11
CA ASP A 1046 -13.66 -15.86 -5.28
C ASP A 1046 -13.73 -15.45 -6.76
N ALA A 1047 -12.78 -15.84 -7.61
CA ALA A 1047 -12.83 -15.62 -9.05
C ALA A 1047 -13.99 -16.40 -9.71
N LYS A 1048 -14.33 -17.58 -9.17
CA LYS A 1048 -15.49 -18.36 -9.61
C LYS A 1048 -16.82 -17.72 -9.18
N ALA A 1049 -16.84 -16.98 -8.07
CA ALA A 1049 -17.99 -16.19 -7.61
C ALA A 1049 -18.08 -14.81 -8.30
N GLN A 1050 -16.95 -14.15 -8.60
CA GLN A 1050 -16.87 -12.92 -9.40
C GLN A 1050 -17.26 -13.16 -10.86
N ALA A 1051 -17.08 -14.37 -11.40
CA ALA A 1051 -17.61 -14.74 -12.72
C ALA A 1051 -19.15 -14.80 -12.77
N GLN A 1052 -19.84 -14.90 -11.62
CA GLN A 1052 -21.31 -14.78 -11.53
C GLN A 1052 -21.78 -13.33 -11.30
N GLN A 1053 -20.86 -12.38 -11.03
CA GLN A 1053 -21.10 -10.93 -11.12
C GLN A 1053 -21.00 -10.44 -12.58
N ALA A 1054 -21.70 -11.11 -13.50
CA ALA A 1054 -21.77 -10.72 -14.89
C ALA A 1054 -22.75 -9.54 -15.08
N ILE A 1055 -22.23 -8.49 -15.70
CA ILE A 1055 -22.91 -7.28 -16.16
C ILE A 1055 -24.05 -7.65 -17.13
N ASN A 1056 -25.29 -7.32 -16.78
CA ASN A 1056 -26.40 -7.28 -17.75
C ASN A 1056 -26.54 -5.85 -18.29
N VAL A 1057 -25.93 -5.58 -19.44
CA VAL A 1057 -26.27 -4.41 -20.27
C VAL A 1057 -27.38 -4.85 -21.22
N THR A 1058 -28.59 -4.32 -21.06
CA THR A 1058 -29.64 -4.44 -22.07
C THR A 1058 -29.95 -3.04 -22.59
N ALA A 1059 -29.44 -2.72 -23.78
CA ALA A 1059 -29.85 -1.55 -24.53
C ALA A 1059 -31.02 -1.95 -25.44
N ALA A 1060 -32.22 -1.43 -25.17
CA ALA A 1060 -33.31 -1.45 -26.14
C ALA A 1060 -33.21 -0.20 -27.02
N LEU A 1061 -33.62 -0.32 -28.28
CA LEU A 1061 -33.38 0.58 -29.42
C LEU A 1061 -33.99 2.00 -29.32
N ASP A 1062 -34.31 2.51 -28.13
CA ASP A 1062 -35.16 3.69 -27.92
C ASP A 1062 -34.55 4.75 -26.98
N GLY A 1063 -33.21 4.82 -26.89
CA GLY A 1063 -32.51 5.89 -26.17
C GLY A 1063 -32.64 5.89 -24.63
N LYS A 1064 -33.29 4.87 -24.05
CA LYS A 1064 -33.37 4.67 -22.59
C LYS A 1064 -32.28 3.72 -22.13
N VAL A 1065 -31.33 4.23 -21.36
CA VAL A 1065 -30.22 3.46 -20.77
C VAL A 1065 -30.44 3.39 -19.26
N SER A 1066 -30.45 2.18 -18.72
CA SER A 1066 -30.35 1.91 -17.28
C SER A 1066 -29.12 1.03 -17.08
N VAL A 1067 -28.09 1.55 -16.42
CA VAL A 1067 -26.91 0.77 -16.01
C VAL A 1067 -27.02 0.56 -14.51
N THR A 1068 -27.07 -0.69 -14.05
CA THR A 1068 -27.22 -1.01 -12.62
C THR A 1068 -26.21 -2.08 -12.20
N LEU A 1069 -25.24 -1.71 -11.36
CA LEU A 1069 -24.38 -2.63 -10.62
C LEU A 1069 -25.16 -3.12 -9.40
N THR A 1070 -25.55 -4.39 -9.36
CA THR A 1070 -26.34 -4.95 -8.24
C THR A 1070 -25.56 -6.06 -7.55
N SER A 1071 -25.45 -6.00 -6.23
CA SER A 1071 -24.99 -7.12 -5.40
C SER A 1071 -26.12 -7.53 -4.46
N LYS A 1072 -26.50 -8.80 -4.50
CA LYS A 1072 -27.63 -9.36 -3.73
C LYS A 1072 -27.17 -10.62 -3.01
N VAL A 1073 -27.44 -10.68 -1.71
CA VAL A 1073 -27.35 -11.89 -0.89
C VAL A 1073 -28.75 -12.19 -0.35
N ALA A 1074 -29.15 -13.45 -0.43
CA ALA A 1074 -30.45 -13.88 0.05
C ALA A 1074 -30.33 -15.22 0.77
N ILE A 1075 -31.09 -15.35 1.85
CA ILE A 1075 -31.22 -16.59 2.61
C ILE A 1075 -32.70 -16.86 2.82
N THR A 1076 -33.08 -18.13 2.76
CA THR A 1076 -34.42 -18.56 3.19
C THR A 1076 -34.27 -19.24 4.53
N ALA A 1077 -34.87 -18.66 5.56
CA ALA A 1077 -34.92 -19.20 6.91
C ALA A 1077 -36.39 -19.26 7.35
N ASP A 1078 -36.82 -20.39 7.94
CA ASP A 1078 -38.18 -20.61 8.42
C ASP A 1078 -39.30 -20.32 7.38
N GLY A 1079 -39.01 -20.58 6.10
CA GLY A 1079 -39.96 -20.37 5.00
C GLY A 1079 -40.17 -18.90 4.61
N GLN A 1080 -39.45 -17.96 5.22
CA GLN A 1080 -39.43 -16.55 4.82
C GLN A 1080 -38.13 -16.18 4.11
N TYR A 1081 -38.28 -15.35 3.07
CA TYR A 1081 -37.19 -14.95 2.18
C TYR A 1081 -36.61 -13.61 2.65
N TYR A 1082 -35.37 -13.63 3.15
CA TYR A 1082 -34.65 -12.44 3.56
C TYR A 1082 -33.64 -12.06 2.48
N THR A 1083 -33.63 -10.79 2.08
CA THR A 1083 -32.73 -10.27 1.06
C THR A 1083 -32.01 -9.03 1.58
N ALA A 1084 -30.70 -8.97 1.38
CA ALA A 1084 -29.91 -7.77 1.57
C ALA A 1084 -29.10 -7.50 0.29
N GLY A 1085 -29.00 -6.24 -0.10
CA GLY A 1085 -28.26 -5.91 -1.31
C GLY A 1085 -28.12 -4.41 -1.54
N TYR A 1086 -27.22 -4.06 -2.45
CA TYR A 1086 -27.06 -2.69 -2.92
C TYR A 1086 -27.07 -2.66 -4.44
N ALA A 1087 -27.59 -1.57 -4.98
CA ALA A 1087 -27.64 -1.29 -6.40
C ALA A 1087 -27.10 0.12 -6.64
N VAL A 1088 -26.12 0.24 -7.53
CA VAL A 1088 -25.58 1.52 -7.97
C VAL A 1088 -25.88 1.66 -9.44
N GLY A 1089 -26.59 2.70 -9.83
CA GLY A 1089 -26.97 2.83 -11.23
C GLY A 1089 -27.28 4.23 -11.67
N ILE A 1090 -27.27 4.42 -12.99
CA ILE A 1090 -27.66 5.64 -13.67
C ILE A 1090 -28.94 5.32 -14.43
N ASP A 1091 -30.00 6.05 -14.13
CA ASP A 1091 -31.31 5.93 -14.76
C ASP A 1091 -31.62 7.21 -15.55
N ASN A 1092 -31.93 7.05 -16.84
CA ASN A 1092 -32.36 8.14 -17.72
C ASN A 1092 -33.76 7.87 -18.34
N SER A 1093 -34.53 6.94 -17.76
CA SER A 1093 -35.82 6.51 -18.31
C SER A 1093 -36.89 7.61 -18.32
N SER A 1094 -36.73 8.66 -17.52
CA SER A 1094 -37.61 9.84 -17.42
C SER A 1094 -37.10 11.09 -18.17
N GLY A 1095 -35.97 11.00 -18.89
CA GLY A 1095 -35.38 12.12 -19.63
C GLY A 1095 -34.50 13.06 -18.79
N THR A 1096 -34.30 12.76 -17.50
CA THR A 1096 -33.29 13.42 -16.65
C THR A 1096 -32.35 12.35 -16.10
N VAL A 1097 -31.04 12.54 -16.26
CA VAL A 1097 -30.04 11.60 -15.76
C VAL A 1097 -30.02 11.65 -14.23
N GLN A 1098 -30.35 10.54 -13.59
CA GLN A 1098 -30.31 10.39 -12.15
C GLN A 1098 -29.32 9.29 -11.75
N SER A 1099 -28.25 9.67 -11.06
CA SER A 1099 -27.36 8.73 -10.37
C SER A 1099 -28.02 8.28 -9.06
N ARG A 1100 -28.13 6.96 -8.86
CA ARG A 1100 -28.83 6.36 -7.71
C ARG A 1100 -27.93 5.33 -7.02
N PHE A 1101 -27.88 5.40 -5.70
CA PHE A 1101 -27.35 4.34 -4.83
C PHE A 1101 -28.51 3.85 -3.96
N LEU A 1102 -28.97 2.63 -4.19
CA LEU A 1102 -30.13 2.03 -3.54
C LEU A 1102 -29.66 0.86 -2.67
N VAL A 1103 -29.99 0.86 -1.39
CA VAL A 1103 -29.67 -0.23 -0.47
C VAL A 1103 -30.97 -0.82 0.05
N VAL A 1104 -31.09 -2.15 -0.04
CA VAL A 1104 -32.20 -2.91 0.52
C VAL A 1104 -31.64 -3.72 1.69
N ALA A 1105 -31.97 -3.30 2.92
CA ALA A 1105 -31.62 -3.98 4.15
C ALA A 1105 -32.52 -3.50 5.30
N ASP A 1106 -32.83 -4.37 6.26
CA ASP A 1106 -33.60 -4.00 7.46
C ASP A 1106 -32.79 -3.08 8.41
N ARG A 1107 -31.47 -3.16 8.35
CA ARG A 1107 -30.52 -2.31 9.07
C ARG A 1107 -29.27 -2.05 8.24
N PHE A 1108 -28.92 -0.78 8.05
CA PHE A 1108 -27.68 -0.35 7.41
C PHE A 1108 -26.84 0.44 8.42
N ALA A 1109 -25.61 0.01 8.68
CA ALA A 1109 -24.72 0.64 9.66
C ALA A 1109 -23.27 0.65 9.18
N ILE A 1110 -22.56 1.75 9.39
CA ILE A 1110 -21.12 1.85 9.12
C ILE A 1110 -20.37 1.45 10.38
N LEU A 1111 -19.75 0.28 10.39
CA LEU A 1111 -19.05 -0.26 11.56
C LEU A 1111 -17.56 0.14 11.53
N PRO A 1112 -17.00 0.71 12.61
CA PRO A 1112 -15.57 0.95 12.70
C PRO A 1112 -14.82 -0.39 12.85
N THR A 1113 -13.69 -0.52 12.16
CA THR A 1113 -12.74 -1.64 12.30
C THR A 1113 -11.86 -1.43 13.54
N ALA A 1114 -12.39 -1.73 14.73
CA ALA A 1114 -11.59 -1.92 15.93
C ALA A 1114 -12.14 -3.10 16.74
N GLY A 1115 -11.27 -4.05 17.09
CA GLY A 1115 -11.63 -5.28 17.77
C GLY A 1115 -12.17 -5.04 19.19
N GLY A 1116 -13.25 -5.75 19.52
CA GLY A 1116 -13.64 -6.10 20.89
C GLY A 1116 -14.02 -4.95 21.83
N GLY A 1117 -15.23 -4.41 21.68
CA GLY A 1117 -15.86 -3.51 22.66
C GLY A 1117 -16.95 -2.66 22.00
N SER A 1118 -18.12 -2.51 22.64
CA SER A 1118 -19.35 -1.89 22.10
C SER A 1118 -19.11 -0.82 21.02
N ALA A 1119 -19.27 -1.23 19.76
CA ALA A 1119 -19.10 -0.36 18.61
C ALA A 1119 -20.32 0.58 18.48
N VAL A 1120 -20.15 1.84 18.87
CA VAL A 1120 -21.11 2.90 18.50
C VAL A 1120 -20.85 3.24 17.04
N SER A 1121 -21.73 2.80 16.15
CA SER A 1121 -21.68 3.16 14.73
C SER A 1121 -22.08 4.63 14.57
N PRO A 1122 -21.28 5.48 13.91
CA PRO A 1122 -21.58 6.90 13.74
C PRO A 1122 -22.76 7.18 12.79
N PHE A 1123 -23.20 6.17 12.02
CA PHE A 1123 -24.29 6.29 11.06
C PHE A 1123 -25.07 4.98 10.96
N VAL A 1124 -26.33 5.00 11.41
CA VAL A 1124 -27.23 3.83 11.35
C VAL A 1124 -28.58 4.23 10.77
N ILE A 1125 -29.06 3.47 9.79
CA ILE A 1125 -30.43 3.52 9.30
C ILE A 1125 -31.13 2.24 9.76
N GLN A 1126 -32.18 2.39 10.58
CA GLN A 1126 -32.98 1.27 11.08
C GLN A 1126 -34.42 1.73 11.30
N GLY A 1127 -35.40 0.92 10.88
CA GLY A 1127 -36.82 1.24 11.08
C GLY A 1127 -37.29 2.54 10.38
N GLY A 1128 -36.64 2.94 9.28
CA GLY A 1128 -36.96 4.17 8.55
C GLY A 1128 -36.41 5.46 9.17
N GLN A 1129 -35.63 5.36 10.26
CA GLN A 1129 -35.02 6.49 10.94
C GLN A 1129 -33.49 6.45 10.79
N THR A 1130 -32.87 7.63 10.66
CA THR A 1130 -31.42 7.79 10.61
C THR A 1130 -30.92 8.28 11.96
N PHE A 1131 -29.99 7.54 12.55
CA PHE A 1131 -29.35 7.85 13.83
C PHE A 1131 -27.90 8.28 13.56
N ILE A 1132 -27.56 9.49 14.00
CA ILE A 1132 -26.22 10.08 13.88
C ILE A 1132 -25.84 10.62 15.25
N SER A 1133 -24.72 10.16 15.81
CA SER A 1133 -24.25 10.59 17.15
C SER A 1133 -23.55 11.96 17.11
N GLN A 1134 -22.83 12.26 16.03
CA GLN A 1134 -22.17 13.55 15.80
C GLN A 1134 -22.09 13.83 14.30
N ALA A 1135 -22.40 15.07 13.89
CA ALA A 1135 -22.35 15.49 12.49
C ALA A 1135 -21.69 16.87 12.35
N PHE A 1136 -20.79 17.01 11.38
CA PHE A 1136 -20.30 18.31 10.91
C PHE A 1136 -20.97 18.61 9.57
N ILE A 1137 -21.85 19.62 9.53
CA ILE A 1137 -22.65 19.97 8.36
C ILE A 1137 -22.22 21.36 7.89
N GLY A 1138 -21.54 21.44 6.74
CA GLY A 1138 -21.04 22.70 6.19
C GLY A 1138 -22.16 23.65 5.73
N GLN A 1139 -23.14 23.14 4.98
CA GLN A 1139 -24.38 23.83 4.63
C GLN A 1139 -25.54 22.82 4.62
N GLY A 1140 -26.61 23.09 5.35
CA GLY A 1140 -27.79 22.23 5.43
C GLY A 1140 -29.08 23.02 5.24
N TRP A 1141 -29.98 22.49 4.43
CA TRP A 1141 -31.34 23.02 4.27
C TRP A 1141 -32.28 22.17 5.14
N ILE A 1142 -32.73 22.74 6.26
CA ILE A 1142 -33.66 22.08 7.17
C ILE A 1142 -35.01 22.81 7.06
N THR A 1143 -36.00 22.16 6.46
CA THR A 1143 -37.34 22.76 6.28
C THR A 1143 -38.07 22.92 7.61
N ASN A 1144 -37.98 21.92 8.50
CA ASN A 1144 -38.52 21.94 9.85
C ASN A 1144 -37.58 21.15 10.79
N ALA A 1145 -37.29 21.67 11.98
CA ALA A 1145 -36.53 20.99 13.01
C ALA A 1145 -37.33 20.95 14.32
N MET A 1146 -37.49 19.78 14.92
CA MET A 1146 -37.98 19.66 16.29
C MET A 1146 -36.77 19.56 17.23
N ILE A 1147 -36.45 20.64 17.92
CA ILE A 1147 -35.30 20.70 18.83
C ILE A 1147 -35.82 21.00 20.23
N ALA A 1148 -35.68 20.04 21.15
CA ALA A 1148 -36.16 20.20 22.52
C ALA A 1148 -35.31 21.20 23.32
N ASN A 1149 -33.99 21.21 23.12
CA ASN A 1149 -33.04 22.17 23.68
C ASN A 1149 -31.94 22.44 22.65
N ALA A 1150 -31.65 23.72 22.36
CA ALA A 1150 -30.57 24.14 21.47
C ALA A 1150 -29.78 25.28 22.11
N SER A 1151 -28.45 25.20 22.09
CA SER A 1151 -27.56 26.35 22.28
C SER A 1151 -26.96 26.70 20.93
N ILE A 1152 -27.02 27.97 20.53
CA ILE A 1152 -26.47 28.45 19.26
C ILE A 1152 -25.47 29.55 19.58
N ASP A 1153 -24.18 29.28 19.38
CA ASP A 1153 -23.11 30.23 19.71
C ASP A 1153 -23.05 31.41 18.74
N ASN A 1154 -23.36 31.18 17.45
CA ASN A 1154 -23.45 32.22 16.42
C ASN A 1154 -24.46 31.82 15.33
N ALA A 1155 -25.38 32.73 14.97
CA ALA A 1155 -26.35 32.53 13.90
C ALA A 1155 -26.27 33.66 12.85
N LYS A 1156 -26.19 33.32 11.56
CA LYS A 1156 -26.32 34.27 10.44
C LYS A 1156 -27.72 34.14 9.82
N ILE A 1157 -28.57 35.14 10.00
CA ILE A 1157 -29.97 35.11 9.54
C ILE A 1157 -30.11 35.98 8.29
N THR A 1158 -30.50 35.38 7.16
CA THR A 1158 -30.62 36.07 5.86
C THR A 1158 -31.93 36.86 5.71
N GLY A 1159 -32.98 36.43 6.43
CA GLY A 1159 -34.33 37.01 6.38
C GLY A 1159 -34.76 37.65 7.70
N ALA A 1160 -35.65 36.97 8.42
CA ALA A 1160 -36.16 37.38 9.73
C ALA A 1160 -36.44 36.15 10.60
N ILE A 1161 -36.34 36.29 11.92
CA ILE A 1161 -36.93 35.34 12.88
C ILE A 1161 -38.32 35.88 13.24
N GLN A 1162 -39.36 35.06 13.14
CA GLN A 1162 -40.73 35.50 13.41
C GLN A 1162 -41.61 34.38 13.96
N SER A 1163 -42.72 34.75 14.61
CA SER A 1163 -43.76 33.80 14.99
C SER A 1163 -44.56 33.29 13.78
N ASP A 1164 -45.05 32.06 13.88
CA ASP A 1164 -46.08 31.53 12.97
C ASP A 1164 -47.47 32.12 13.26
N ALA A 1165 -47.71 32.53 14.50
CA ALA A 1165 -48.93 33.22 14.89
C ALA A 1165 -48.99 34.63 14.29
N MET A 1166 -50.16 34.99 13.76
CA MET A 1166 -50.43 36.29 13.12
C MET A 1166 -51.43 37.10 13.94
N ASP A 1167 -51.37 38.43 13.84
CA ASP A 1167 -52.39 39.33 14.36
C ASP A 1167 -53.58 39.45 13.41
N GLY A 1168 -54.61 40.21 13.82
CA GLY A 1168 -55.81 40.47 13.02
C GLY A 1168 -55.58 41.20 11.69
N THR A 1169 -54.34 41.63 11.40
CA THR A 1169 -53.94 42.28 10.13
C THR A 1169 -53.05 41.37 9.26
N GLY A 1170 -52.82 40.12 9.68
CA GLY A 1170 -52.00 39.15 8.96
C GLY A 1170 -50.50 39.35 9.14
N GLN A 1171 -50.07 40.11 10.15
CA GLN A 1171 -48.66 40.30 10.47
C GLN A 1171 -48.22 39.37 11.63
N PRO A 1172 -46.97 38.87 11.63
CA PRO A 1172 -46.48 38.05 12.74
C PRO A 1172 -46.56 38.78 14.08
N LEU A 1173 -47.00 38.07 15.13
CA LEU A 1173 -47.06 38.60 16.49
C LEU A 1173 -45.70 39.09 16.97
N TRP A 1174 -44.62 38.42 16.61
CA TRP A 1174 -43.29 38.98 16.75
C TRP A 1174 -42.44 38.72 15.51
N ARG A 1175 -41.56 39.67 15.19
CA ARG A 1175 -40.62 39.57 14.08
C ARG A 1175 -39.38 40.39 14.37
N LEU A 1176 -38.21 39.78 14.18
CA LEU A 1176 -36.90 40.42 14.16
C LEU A 1176 -36.28 40.23 12.77
N ASP A 1177 -36.03 41.30 12.04
CA ASP A 1177 -35.41 41.25 10.72
C ASP A 1177 -33.95 41.71 10.69
N LYS A 1178 -33.29 41.49 9.55
CA LYS A 1178 -31.88 41.88 9.34
C LYS A 1178 -31.63 43.40 9.35
N SER A 1179 -32.67 44.23 9.24
CA SER A 1179 -32.55 45.69 9.41
C SER A 1179 -32.49 46.10 10.88
N GLY A 1180 -32.56 45.14 11.81
CA GLY A 1180 -32.57 45.40 13.24
C GLY A 1180 -33.93 45.88 13.75
N GLN A 1181 -35.00 45.68 12.97
CA GLN A 1181 -36.35 46.03 13.39
C GLN A 1181 -36.95 44.88 14.20
N LEU A 1182 -37.32 45.17 15.45
CA LEU A 1182 -38.09 44.26 16.31
C LEU A 1182 -39.53 44.77 16.41
N GLY A 1183 -40.47 43.95 15.93
CA GLY A 1183 -41.91 44.19 16.10
C GLY A 1183 -42.52 43.20 17.08
N LEU A 1184 -43.34 43.69 18.02
CA LEU A 1184 -44.18 42.89 18.92
C LEU A 1184 -45.63 43.37 18.79
N ARG A 1185 -46.60 42.48 18.59
CA ARG A 1185 -48.00 42.79 18.32
C ARG A 1185 -48.91 41.95 19.20
N ALA A 1186 -49.99 42.55 19.67
CA ALA A 1186 -51.01 41.81 20.41
C ALA A 1186 -51.84 40.94 19.46
N THR A 1187 -52.18 39.71 19.87
CA THR A 1187 -53.00 38.77 19.09
C THR A 1187 -54.35 39.36 18.67
N SER A 1188 -54.92 40.22 19.51
CA SER A 1188 -56.19 40.92 19.26
C SER A 1188 -56.08 42.15 18.36
N GLY A 1189 -54.88 42.53 17.91
CA GLY A 1189 -54.64 43.79 17.19
C GLY A 1189 -54.74 45.04 18.07
N SER A 1190 -54.84 44.88 19.40
CA SER A 1190 -55.10 46.00 20.34
C SER A 1190 -53.90 46.91 20.63
N GLY A 1191 -52.78 46.71 19.95
CA GLY A 1191 -51.58 47.53 20.07
C GLY A 1191 -50.33 46.82 19.53
N ARG A 1192 -49.29 47.61 19.25
CA ARG A 1192 -48.00 47.09 18.78
C ARG A 1192 -46.83 47.92 19.28
N VAL A 1193 -45.67 47.27 19.41
CA VAL A 1193 -44.38 47.87 19.71
C VAL A 1193 -43.46 47.66 18.51
N GLU A 1194 -42.79 48.71 18.09
CA GLU A 1194 -41.78 48.69 17.03
C GLU A 1194 -40.49 49.29 17.57
N ILE A 1195 -39.38 48.56 17.49
CA ILE A 1195 -38.04 49.03 17.87
C ILE A 1195 -37.16 48.97 16.62
N ASP A 1196 -36.44 50.06 16.35
CA ASP A 1196 -35.46 50.17 15.27
C ASP A 1196 -34.17 50.83 15.77
N GLY A 1197 -33.21 51.06 14.87
CA GLY A 1197 -31.93 51.70 15.19
C GLY A 1197 -32.02 53.15 15.71
N THR A 1198 -33.20 53.76 15.73
CA THR A 1198 -33.43 55.13 16.22
C THR A 1198 -34.23 55.18 17.54
N GLY A 1199 -34.93 54.11 17.90
CA GLY A 1199 -35.74 54.07 19.12
C GLY A 1199 -36.89 53.07 19.09
N GLY A 1200 -37.73 53.11 20.13
CA GLY A 1200 -38.94 52.30 20.27
C GLY A 1200 -40.21 53.14 20.21
N ARG A 1201 -41.26 52.58 19.61
CA ARG A 1201 -42.59 53.17 19.41
C ARG A 1201 -43.65 52.20 19.89
N VAL A 1202 -44.58 52.65 20.73
CA VAL A 1202 -45.73 51.88 21.19
C VAL A 1202 -47.00 52.53 20.65
N TYR A 1203 -47.84 51.75 19.98
CA TYR A 1203 -49.11 52.18 19.41
C TYR A 1203 -50.28 51.47 20.10
N ASP A 1204 -51.40 52.18 20.27
CA ASP A 1204 -52.66 51.58 20.72
C ASP A 1204 -53.44 50.89 19.58
N ALA A 1205 -54.61 50.34 19.92
CA ALA A 1205 -55.51 49.64 19.00
C ALA A 1205 -55.97 50.48 17.78
N ASN A 1206 -55.93 51.80 17.89
CA ASN A 1206 -56.31 52.72 16.80
C ASN A 1206 -55.10 53.15 15.96
N GLY A 1207 -53.91 52.59 16.22
CA GLY A 1207 -52.66 52.98 15.56
C GLY A 1207 -52.11 54.32 16.05
N THR A 1208 -52.62 54.86 17.17
CA THR A 1208 -52.13 56.11 17.74
C THR A 1208 -50.87 55.86 18.55
N LEU A 1209 -49.80 56.62 18.27
CA LEU A 1209 -48.56 56.53 19.03
C LEU A 1209 -48.80 56.99 20.48
N ARG A 1210 -48.47 56.13 21.45
CA ARG A 1210 -48.64 56.39 22.89
C ARG A 1210 -47.33 56.65 23.61
N VAL A 1211 -46.28 55.95 23.22
CA VAL A 1211 -44.95 56.06 23.84
C VAL A 1211 -43.90 56.03 22.74
N ARG A 1212 -42.92 56.91 22.82
CA ARG A 1212 -41.77 56.95 21.92
C ARG A 1212 -40.50 57.21 22.77
N TRP A 1213 -39.46 56.38 22.61
CA TRP A 1213 -38.16 56.51 23.29
C TRP A 1213 -37.00 56.31 22.29
N GLY A 1214 -35.83 56.95 22.47
CA GLY A 1214 -34.71 56.87 21.50
C GLY A 1214 -34.00 58.20 21.20
N ILE A 1215 -33.34 58.30 20.04
CA ILE A 1215 -32.65 59.50 19.54
C ILE A 1215 -33.55 60.19 18.49
N TRP A 1216 -33.72 61.51 18.64
CA TRP A 1216 -34.65 62.33 17.86
C TRP A 1216 -33.87 63.43 17.19
N GLY A 1217 -33.67 63.31 15.88
CA GLY A 1217 -33.23 64.39 15.00
C GLY A 1217 -34.42 64.94 14.25
#